data_AF-A7AS07-F1
#
_entry.id   AF-A7AS07-F1
#
_cell.length_a   1.000
_cell.length_b   1.000
_cell.length_c   1.000
_cell.angle_alpha   90.00
_cell.angle_beta   90.00
_cell.angle_gamma   90.00
#
_symmetry.space_group_name_H-M   'P 1'
#
loop_
_entity.id
_entity.type
_entity.pdbx_description
1 polymer ?
#
loop_
_entity_poly.entity_id
_entity_poly.type
_entity_poly.pdbx_seq_one_letter_code
_entity_poly.pdbx_strand_id
1 'polypeptide(L)'
;MSLLPGARKFIPSANEPAHYAPGAGRGATAFTTRADFGYSSVSSADPFGKAPEGYIPGRGRGATSFAGGVSRDDVSEAVDLTVVGGEDSLNLENEQLFKDAEYDDEDREADLIYDFIDNRMDERRRSRRESQIRTEVNKHRADKPTIHQQLAPLKRDLKNLSLEEWESIPSIGDYSFKRKQQNKRQHQYTAAPDSLLYSAKVHMQSESSIGTSTPLGFSTPLGIMGGSATPSGVRSSLISATSGDTSSLNDLGEARGAVLSITLDKVMDNISGQTVVDPKGYLTDLNSMNIKSDSDIADIKKARKLLKSVIATNPNHAPGWIAAARIEELAGKISSAREIIAQACEKCGDREDVWLEAARLEKPEYAKAVLAKAVRMVPQSVKIWVEAARRESNVNDKRRILRKALEFIPNSVRLWKDAISLEDETDAYVMLKRAVECVPDSVDLWLALARLCSYQEAQKVLNEARKHLPTNADIWITAAKLEESNGNQQMVEKIISRGLDNLSKKGVIHVRSNWLKQAEQCEENNFVQTAQAIIKCTMNIGLDPALLKETWLEDGERMEEKKLFACARAIYRSALEQMKTKKSLWLALAELETRHGKPEDVDDVLSQATKYCPNSDILWLMAAKHKWIQGDVESARAILADAYSKNMDVESISLAAVKLEREHDEFERARALLERSRKQCGTRKIWMQSIQLERQLGNYSVAIDLCDQALEIHPYFDKLWMIAGQLRLELPEPDVATAINIFKDGADQCPWSVGLWLLALESLVRDNEHAKARALVDAAKTKIRCILGPRLKHTEQVATVNTKKLSPTELLRLARAYGDIPAATTTSMQEEEELIESLCQNILKSCDLLWLRAVDIELESGNAGNAYFMMSSSLQEFPDSGNLWARAIFLEERNAQNSKAVDALNQCSNSPLVVMAAAKLFWRDGKVLKTRKWFKRALAIEESNGVIWGTFLAFELDSGDNDAIKDVINGCTKAEPSTGYDWCRVVKRVVNWRLTWPHKMYKFVEEHYNDILTKALEKLPDDIKAVLVPDQSKAGIDGS
;
A
#
# COMPACT_ATOMS: atom_id res chain seq x y z
N MET A 1 45.42 -46.54 -7.84
CA MET A 1 44.82 -47.75 -8.44
C MET A 1 43.67 -47.26 -9.32
N SER A 2 43.58 -47.45 -10.64
CA SER A 2 44.09 -48.44 -11.62
C SER A 2 44.38 -47.72 -12.96
N LEU A 3 45.56 -47.89 -13.59
CA LEU A 3 45.83 -48.67 -14.84
C LEU A 3 44.99 -48.18 -16.05
N LEU A 4 45.44 -47.77 -17.24
CA LEU A 4 46.69 -47.87 -18.04
C LEU A 4 46.49 -46.97 -19.32
N PRO A 5 47.35 -46.91 -20.36
CA PRO A 5 47.88 -45.66 -20.91
C PRO A 5 47.63 -45.38 -22.42
N GLY A 6 47.91 -44.14 -22.84
CA GLY A 6 48.62 -43.84 -24.10
C GLY A 6 47.81 -43.75 -25.40
N ALA A 7 47.38 -42.54 -25.78
CA ALA A 7 47.12 -42.20 -27.18
C ALA A 7 48.37 -41.53 -27.78
N ARG A 8 49.02 -42.25 -28.69
CA ARG A 8 50.21 -41.80 -29.44
C ARG A 8 49.86 -40.59 -30.32
N LYS A 9 50.72 -39.56 -30.31
CA LYS A 9 50.72 -38.48 -31.31
C LYS A 9 50.97 -39.08 -32.70
N PHE A 10 50.09 -38.83 -33.65
CA PHE A 10 50.31 -39.19 -35.06
C PHE A 10 51.18 -38.11 -35.70
N ILE A 11 52.35 -38.51 -36.26
CA ILE A 11 53.26 -37.64 -37.01
C ILE A 11 53.07 -38.01 -38.50
N PRO A 12 52.65 -37.09 -39.38
CA PRO A 12 52.55 -37.37 -40.80
C PRO A 12 53.94 -37.23 -41.45
N SER A 13 54.68 -38.33 -41.54
CA SER A 13 55.84 -38.43 -42.44
C SER A 13 56.08 -39.87 -42.88
N ALA A 14 55.40 -40.31 -43.95
CA ALA A 14 55.90 -41.28 -44.95
C ALA A 14 54.75 -41.66 -45.91
N ASN A 15 55.13 -41.77 -47.20
CA ASN A 15 54.33 -42.17 -48.35
C ASN A 15 53.28 -43.27 -48.12
N GLU A 16 52.12 -43.10 -48.74
CA GLU A 16 50.99 -44.04 -48.70
C GLU A 16 51.33 -45.43 -49.27
N PRO A 17 50.92 -46.53 -48.62
CA PRO A 17 51.03 -47.87 -49.18
C PRO A 17 49.98 -48.11 -50.27
N ALA A 18 50.44 -48.55 -51.45
CA ALA A 18 49.72 -48.60 -52.74
C ALA A 18 48.45 -49.48 -52.86
N HIS A 19 47.93 -50.03 -51.76
CA HIS A 19 46.80 -50.97 -51.79
C HIS A 19 45.63 -50.62 -50.85
N TYR A 20 45.54 -49.38 -50.37
CA TYR A 20 44.36 -48.90 -49.65
C TYR A 20 43.49 -48.01 -50.54
N ALA A 21 42.25 -48.43 -50.83
CA ALA A 21 41.27 -47.64 -51.57
C ALA A 21 40.37 -46.86 -50.59
N PRO A 22 40.55 -45.53 -50.44
CA PRO A 22 39.71 -44.71 -49.56
C PRO A 22 38.24 -44.73 -50.04
N GLY A 23 37.31 -44.93 -49.10
CA GLY A 23 35.87 -45.14 -49.38
C GLY A 23 35.43 -46.59 -49.15
N ALA A 24 35.96 -47.54 -49.94
CA ALA A 24 35.68 -48.97 -49.76
C ALA A 24 36.44 -49.56 -48.54
N GLY A 25 37.69 -49.15 -48.32
CA GLY A 25 38.49 -49.55 -47.15
C GLY A 25 38.02 -48.94 -45.82
N ARG A 26 37.00 -48.05 -45.86
CA ARG A 26 36.34 -47.43 -44.69
C ARG A 26 34.95 -48.04 -44.42
N GLY A 27 34.46 -48.95 -45.27
CA GLY A 27 33.19 -49.66 -45.10
C GLY A 27 31.92 -48.82 -45.27
N ALA A 28 31.96 -47.71 -46.02
CA ALA A 28 30.80 -46.85 -46.24
C ALA A 28 30.04 -47.23 -47.54
N THR A 29 28.73 -47.46 -47.45
CA THR A 29 27.81 -47.67 -48.59
C THR A 29 26.71 -46.59 -48.60
N ALA A 30 26.26 -46.19 -49.80
CA ALA A 30 25.22 -45.16 -49.97
C ALA A 30 23.80 -45.75 -49.75
N PHE A 31 22.93 -45.00 -49.06
CA PHE A 31 21.56 -45.42 -48.70
C PHE A 31 20.58 -45.34 -49.89
N THR A 32 19.90 -46.45 -50.19
CA THR A 32 18.78 -46.54 -51.15
C THR A 32 17.42 -46.46 -50.42
N THR A 33 16.46 -45.68 -50.94
CA THR A 33 15.08 -45.63 -50.41
C THR A 33 14.03 -45.82 -51.52
N ARG A 34 13.26 -46.91 -51.39
CA ARG A 34 11.85 -47.17 -51.77
C ARG A 34 11.28 -46.68 -53.12
N ALA A 35 12.08 -46.46 -54.16
CA ALA A 35 11.61 -46.40 -55.55
C ALA A 35 12.02 -47.65 -56.37
N ASP A 36 12.88 -48.50 -55.82
CA ASP A 36 13.27 -49.78 -56.42
C ASP A 36 12.52 -50.92 -55.72
N PHE A 37 11.56 -51.54 -56.42
CA PHE A 37 11.09 -52.95 -56.34
C PHE A 37 9.61 -53.05 -56.73
N GLY A 38 9.37 -53.27 -58.02
CA GLY A 38 8.07 -53.57 -58.63
C GLY A 38 8.23 -53.89 -60.12
N TYR A 39 8.96 -54.96 -60.42
CA TYR A 39 9.09 -55.68 -61.71
C TYR A 39 7.76 -55.77 -62.49
N SER A 40 7.63 -55.89 -63.81
CA SER A 40 8.50 -56.09 -64.98
C SER A 40 7.54 -56.11 -66.20
N SER A 41 8.05 -55.76 -67.40
CA SER A 41 7.53 -56.06 -68.76
C SER A 41 6.13 -56.70 -68.94
N VAL A 42 5.29 -56.09 -69.79
CA VAL A 42 4.53 -56.69 -70.94
C VAL A 42 3.31 -55.82 -71.33
N SER A 43 3.38 -55.28 -72.54
CA SER A 43 2.37 -55.13 -73.63
C SER A 43 0.98 -54.48 -73.46
N SER A 44 0.82 -53.38 -74.24
CA SER A 44 -0.17 -53.09 -75.31
C SER A 44 -1.66 -52.80 -75.03
N ALA A 45 -2.05 -51.55 -75.40
CA ALA A 45 -3.29 -51.04 -76.05
C ALA A 45 -4.63 -51.20 -75.29
N ASP A 46 -5.41 -50.13 -75.02
CA ASP A 46 -6.28 -49.37 -75.97
C ASP A 46 -7.01 -48.22 -75.20
N PRO A 47 -7.84 -47.31 -75.76
CA PRO A 47 -7.98 -46.77 -77.13
C PRO A 47 -8.44 -45.27 -77.15
N PHE A 48 -7.84 -44.34 -76.39
CA PHE A 48 -8.17 -42.91 -76.53
C PHE A 48 -6.91 -42.03 -76.59
N GLY A 49 -6.73 -41.38 -77.73
CA GLY A 49 -5.52 -40.66 -78.13
C GLY A 49 -5.20 -39.38 -77.37
N LYS A 50 -4.03 -38.85 -77.72
CA LYS A 50 -3.35 -37.65 -77.20
C LYS A 50 -4.26 -36.41 -77.08
N ALA A 51 -4.06 -35.64 -76.00
CA ALA A 51 -4.40 -34.23 -76.00
C ALA A 51 -3.40 -33.42 -76.87
N PRO A 52 -3.83 -32.40 -77.63
CA PRO A 52 -3.01 -31.72 -78.63
C PRO A 52 -1.88 -30.84 -78.07
N GLU A 53 -0.84 -30.63 -78.88
CA GLU A 53 0.27 -29.70 -78.61
C GLU A 53 -0.25 -28.24 -78.53
N GLY A 54 0.05 -27.56 -77.42
CA GLY A 54 -0.22 -26.13 -77.23
C GLY A 54 -1.05 -25.71 -76.01
N TYR A 55 -1.46 -26.62 -75.13
CA TYR A 55 -2.23 -26.25 -73.92
C TYR A 55 -1.32 -25.91 -72.73
N ILE A 56 -1.22 -24.62 -72.38
CA ILE A 56 -0.56 -24.12 -71.15
C ILE A 56 -1.53 -23.23 -70.37
N PRO A 57 -1.95 -23.68 -69.18
CA PRO A 57 -2.10 -22.78 -68.02
C PRO A 57 -1.48 -23.44 -66.76
N GLY A 58 -0.61 -22.84 -65.96
CA GLY A 58 -0.42 -21.44 -65.63
C GLY A 58 -0.94 -21.13 -64.22
N ARG A 59 0.00 -20.91 -63.27
CA ARG A 59 -0.12 -20.17 -61.99
C ARG A 59 -0.89 -20.77 -60.79
N GLY A 60 -0.23 -20.66 -59.63
CA GLY A 60 -0.83 -20.52 -58.30
C GLY A 60 -0.09 -21.31 -57.22
N ARG A 61 0.94 -20.74 -56.57
CA ARG A 61 0.89 -20.14 -55.21
C ARG A 61 0.23 -21.09 -54.18
N GLY A 62 0.83 -21.48 -53.06
CA GLY A 62 1.97 -20.95 -52.31
C GLY A 62 1.60 -21.05 -50.83
N ALA A 63 2.44 -21.70 -50.01
CA ALA A 63 2.45 -21.77 -48.54
C ALA A 63 3.64 -22.73 -48.22
N THR A 64 4.57 -22.56 -47.29
CA THR A 64 4.59 -21.94 -45.96
C THR A 64 6.05 -21.73 -45.49
N SER A 65 6.18 -20.94 -44.41
CA SER A 65 7.11 -21.09 -43.26
C SER A 65 8.63 -20.91 -43.48
N PHE A 66 9.25 -19.82 -43.00
CA PHE A 66 9.72 -19.53 -41.62
C PHE A 66 10.85 -20.44 -41.09
N ALA A 67 12.08 -19.90 -41.08
CA ALA A 67 13.15 -20.01 -40.07
C ALA A 67 14.45 -19.49 -40.74
N GLY A 68 15.04 -18.36 -40.36
CA GLY A 68 15.83 -18.19 -39.13
C GLY A 68 17.14 -18.96 -39.31
N GLY A 69 18.27 -18.38 -39.70
CA GLY A 69 18.99 -17.31 -39.00
C GLY A 69 20.20 -17.94 -38.31
N VAL A 70 21.33 -17.19 -38.25
CA VAL A 70 22.55 -17.41 -37.44
C VAL A 70 23.37 -18.70 -37.75
N SER A 71 24.69 -18.77 -37.67
CA SER A 71 25.80 -17.83 -37.41
C SER A 71 27.10 -18.64 -37.51
N ARG A 72 28.16 -18.00 -38.04
CA ARG A 72 29.60 -18.10 -37.68
C ARG A 72 30.38 -19.43 -37.73
N ASP A 73 31.48 -19.27 -38.46
CA ASP A 73 32.89 -19.55 -38.09
C ASP A 73 33.53 -20.93 -38.40
N ASP A 74 34.69 -20.77 -39.04
CA ASP A 74 35.95 -21.51 -38.95
C ASP A 74 36.21 -22.81 -39.75
N VAL A 75 36.84 -22.59 -40.92
CA VAL A 75 38.13 -23.12 -41.41
C VAL A 75 38.53 -24.56 -41.05
N SER A 76 38.52 -25.44 -42.05
CA SER A 76 39.73 -26.16 -42.52
C SER A 76 39.47 -26.90 -43.85
N GLU A 77 40.40 -26.76 -44.78
CA GLU A 77 40.42 -27.32 -46.14
C GLU A 77 40.33 -28.86 -46.19
N ALA A 78 39.35 -29.38 -46.93
CA ALA A 78 39.50 -30.49 -47.86
C ALA A 78 38.27 -30.49 -48.79
N VAL A 79 38.57 -30.34 -50.08
CA VAL A 79 37.67 -30.06 -51.20
C VAL A 79 36.58 -31.12 -51.39
N ASP A 80 35.31 -30.71 -51.31
CA ASP A 80 34.22 -31.30 -52.09
C ASP A 80 33.67 -30.19 -53.00
N LEU A 81 34.10 -30.22 -54.26
CA LEU A 81 33.85 -29.20 -55.27
C LEU A 81 32.46 -29.37 -55.90
N THR A 82 31.39 -29.39 -55.10
CA THR A 82 30.00 -29.37 -55.62
C THR A 82 29.04 -28.63 -54.70
N VAL A 83 29.40 -27.42 -54.27
CA VAL A 83 28.44 -26.47 -53.72
C VAL A 83 28.55 -25.13 -54.44
N VAL A 84 27.68 -24.99 -55.43
CA VAL A 84 26.92 -23.78 -55.79
C VAL A 84 27.75 -22.50 -55.72
N GLY A 85 28.54 -22.32 -56.78
CA GLY A 85 29.11 -21.04 -57.17
C GLY A 85 28.01 -20.00 -57.45
N GLY A 86 28.26 -18.79 -56.97
CA GLY A 86 27.43 -17.63 -57.21
C GLY A 86 27.31 -17.33 -58.71
N GLU A 87 26.07 -17.09 -59.12
CA GLU A 87 25.59 -16.89 -60.47
C GLU A 87 26.19 -15.63 -61.13
N ASP A 88 27.24 -15.80 -61.94
CA ASP A 88 27.56 -14.85 -63.01
C ASP A 88 26.74 -15.24 -64.25
N SER A 89 25.54 -14.66 -64.34
CA SER A 89 24.45 -15.01 -65.27
C SER A 89 24.74 -14.82 -66.77
N LEU A 90 25.99 -14.60 -67.21
CA LEU A 90 26.32 -14.30 -68.61
C LEU A 90 27.41 -15.19 -69.24
N ASN A 91 28.10 -16.05 -68.47
CA ASN A 91 29.07 -17.02 -69.02
C ASN A 91 28.76 -18.42 -68.46
N LEU A 92 27.73 -19.05 -69.02
CA LEU A 92 27.43 -20.45 -68.78
C LEU A 92 28.43 -21.27 -69.60
N GLU A 93 29.25 -22.09 -68.94
CA GLU A 93 30.34 -22.94 -69.50
C GLU A 93 31.74 -22.30 -69.56
N ASN A 94 32.28 -21.89 -68.40
CA ASN A 94 33.73 -21.68 -68.24
C ASN A 94 34.41 -22.87 -67.56
N GLU A 95 34.16 -24.06 -68.10
CA GLU A 95 35.11 -25.18 -68.07
C GLU A 95 35.41 -25.53 -69.53
N GLN A 96 36.70 -25.66 -69.84
CA GLN A 96 37.23 -25.86 -71.18
C GLN A 96 36.78 -27.21 -71.76
N LEU A 97 35.54 -27.26 -72.26
CA LEU A 97 34.83 -28.45 -72.76
C LEU A 97 35.52 -29.19 -73.91
N PHE A 98 36.41 -28.51 -74.66
CA PHE A 98 37.05 -29.08 -75.85
C PHE A 98 38.47 -29.61 -75.62
N LYS A 99 39.00 -29.54 -74.38
CA LYS A 99 40.36 -30.02 -74.08
C LYS A 99 40.53 -31.54 -74.15
N ASP A 100 39.45 -32.29 -74.00
CA ASP A 100 39.45 -33.76 -74.03
C ASP A 100 39.23 -34.34 -75.43
N ALA A 101 39.04 -33.52 -76.47
CA ALA A 101 38.98 -33.98 -77.86
C ALA A 101 40.38 -34.10 -78.47
N GLU A 102 40.58 -35.03 -79.42
CA GLU A 102 41.86 -35.18 -80.14
C GLU A 102 42.19 -33.90 -80.90
N TYR A 103 43.23 -33.19 -80.45
CA TYR A 103 43.72 -31.95 -81.03
C TYR A 103 44.81 -32.26 -82.05
N ASP A 104 44.48 -32.15 -83.33
CA ASP A 104 45.40 -32.50 -84.40
C ASP A 104 46.27 -31.30 -84.84
N ASP A 105 47.15 -31.56 -85.81
CA ASP A 105 48.04 -30.51 -86.32
C ASP A 105 47.27 -29.46 -87.14
N GLU A 106 46.11 -29.80 -87.71
CA GLU A 106 45.25 -28.86 -88.45
C GLU A 106 44.51 -27.92 -87.48
N ASP A 107 44.02 -28.43 -86.34
CA ASP A 107 43.46 -27.63 -85.25
C ASP A 107 44.49 -26.65 -84.68
N ARG A 108 45.75 -27.09 -84.53
CA ARG A 108 46.85 -26.21 -84.09
C ARG A 108 47.11 -25.10 -85.09
N GLU A 109 47.14 -25.41 -86.38
CA GLU A 109 47.30 -24.39 -87.41
C GLU A 109 46.09 -23.44 -87.47
N ALA A 110 44.88 -23.97 -87.30
CA ALA A 110 43.65 -23.18 -87.24
C ALA A 110 43.66 -22.22 -86.04
N ASP A 111 44.01 -22.71 -84.84
CA ASP A 111 44.14 -21.87 -83.64
C ASP A 111 45.25 -20.84 -83.79
N LEU A 112 46.40 -21.19 -84.39
CA LEU A 112 47.45 -20.22 -84.69
C LEU A 112 46.96 -19.13 -85.67
N ILE A 113 46.11 -19.49 -86.64
CA ILE A 113 45.48 -18.53 -87.55
C ILE A 113 44.45 -17.68 -86.81
N TYR A 114 43.59 -18.26 -85.97
CA TYR A 114 42.60 -17.52 -85.19
C TYR A 114 43.26 -16.61 -84.15
N ASP A 115 44.27 -17.08 -83.44
CA ASP A 115 45.11 -16.27 -82.55
C ASP A 115 45.81 -15.17 -83.35
N PHE A 116 46.30 -15.45 -84.56
CA PHE A 116 46.87 -14.40 -85.41
C PHE A 116 45.81 -13.36 -85.83
N ILE A 117 44.60 -13.80 -86.15
CA ILE A 117 43.47 -12.91 -86.47
C ILE A 117 43.10 -12.08 -85.25
N ASP A 118 42.95 -12.67 -84.06
CA ASP A 118 42.61 -11.99 -82.82
C ASP A 118 43.73 -11.02 -82.42
N ASN A 119 44.99 -11.44 -82.55
CA ASN A 119 46.14 -10.56 -82.34
C ASN A 119 46.14 -9.36 -83.30
N ARG A 120 45.82 -9.58 -84.58
CA ARG A 120 45.68 -8.52 -85.59
C ARG A 120 44.45 -7.63 -85.35
N MET A 121 43.36 -8.19 -84.84
CA MET A 121 42.17 -7.43 -84.45
C MET A 121 42.46 -6.54 -83.25
N ASP A 122 43.27 -7.02 -82.31
CA ASP A 122 43.71 -6.27 -81.13
C ASP A 122 44.79 -5.22 -81.42
N GLU A 123 45.68 -5.44 -82.41
CA GLU A 123 46.75 -4.53 -82.77
C GLU A 123 46.28 -3.09 -83.04
N ARG A 124 45.04 -2.89 -83.52
CA ARG A 124 44.49 -1.55 -83.80
C ARG A 124 44.41 -0.65 -82.57
N ARG A 125 44.35 -1.22 -81.35
CA ARG A 125 44.27 -0.45 -80.09
C ARG A 125 45.16 -0.99 -78.97
N ARG A 126 45.90 -2.10 -79.18
CA ARG A 126 46.71 -2.80 -78.18
C ARG A 126 47.61 -1.87 -77.36
N SER A 127 48.44 -1.06 -78.01
CA SER A 127 49.38 -0.16 -77.32
C SER A 127 48.67 0.86 -76.39
N ARG A 128 47.53 1.42 -76.81
CA ARG A 128 46.73 2.35 -75.96
C ARG A 128 45.97 1.62 -74.85
N ARG A 129 45.35 0.49 -75.16
CA ARG A 129 44.59 -0.31 -74.19
C ARG A 129 45.51 -0.84 -73.09
N GLU A 130 46.64 -1.44 -73.46
CA GLU A 130 47.60 -1.98 -72.51
C GLU A 130 48.28 -0.88 -71.70
N SER A 131 48.62 0.26 -72.30
CA SER A 131 49.17 1.39 -71.54
C SER A 131 48.16 1.97 -70.55
N GLN A 132 46.87 2.09 -70.91
CA GLN A 132 45.80 2.49 -69.98
C GLN A 132 45.56 1.45 -68.89
N ILE A 133 45.45 0.17 -69.22
CA ILE A 133 45.29 -0.89 -68.20
C ILE A 133 46.49 -0.90 -67.26
N ARG A 134 47.71 -0.72 -67.78
CA ARG A 134 48.92 -0.70 -66.94
C ARG A 134 48.98 0.53 -66.04
N THR A 135 48.57 1.71 -66.50
CA THR A 135 48.50 2.91 -65.65
C THR A 135 47.38 2.80 -64.61
N GLU A 136 46.22 2.25 -64.97
CA GLU A 136 45.11 2.01 -64.05
C GLU A 136 45.46 0.95 -63.00
N VAL A 137 46.06 -0.17 -63.37
CA VAL A 137 46.52 -1.20 -62.43
C VAL A 137 47.59 -0.63 -61.50
N ASN A 138 48.52 0.19 -61.99
CA ASN A 138 49.52 0.84 -61.14
C ASN A 138 48.89 1.86 -60.19
N LYS A 139 47.93 2.66 -60.65
CA LYS A 139 47.20 3.62 -59.81
C LYS A 139 46.36 2.89 -58.75
N HIS A 140 45.65 1.83 -59.13
CA HIS A 140 44.87 1.00 -58.21
C HIS A 140 45.76 0.32 -57.17
N ARG A 141 46.96 -0.15 -57.54
CA ARG A 141 47.93 -0.71 -56.60
C ARG A 141 48.56 0.34 -55.69
N ALA A 142 48.69 1.60 -56.13
CA ALA A 142 49.14 2.70 -55.29
C ALA A 142 48.07 3.15 -54.28
N ASP A 143 46.81 3.24 -54.70
CA ASP A 143 45.68 3.65 -53.86
C ASP A 143 45.26 2.54 -52.88
N LYS A 144 45.31 1.28 -53.32
CA LYS A 144 44.95 0.09 -52.51
C LYS A 144 45.97 -1.04 -52.72
N PRO A 145 47.17 -0.94 -52.13
CA PRO A 145 48.11 -2.06 -52.13
C PRO A 145 47.51 -3.26 -51.40
N THR A 146 47.75 -4.47 -51.90
CA THR A 146 47.27 -5.70 -51.22
C THR A 146 47.91 -5.83 -49.84
N ILE A 147 47.26 -6.51 -48.89
CA ILE A 147 47.77 -6.68 -47.52
C ILE A 147 49.21 -7.24 -47.53
N HIS A 148 49.50 -8.17 -48.44
CA HIS A 148 50.86 -8.70 -48.60
C HIS A 148 51.88 -7.65 -49.07
N GLN A 149 51.49 -6.67 -49.91
CA GLN A 149 52.35 -5.56 -50.31
C GLN A 149 52.53 -4.52 -49.19
N GLN A 150 51.47 -4.23 -48.41
CA GLN A 150 51.54 -3.34 -47.24
C GLN A 150 52.49 -3.90 -46.16
N LEU A 151 52.46 -5.22 -45.95
CA LEU A 151 53.32 -5.92 -45.00
C LEU A 151 54.69 -6.30 -45.58
N ALA A 152 54.93 -6.14 -46.88
CA ALA A 152 56.22 -6.47 -47.51
C ALA A 152 57.43 -5.71 -46.95
N PRO A 153 57.39 -4.39 -46.66
CA PRO A 153 58.51 -3.71 -46.00
C PRO A 153 58.70 -4.23 -44.57
N LEU A 154 57.62 -4.37 -43.78
CA LEU A 154 57.69 -4.90 -42.41
C LEU A 154 58.22 -6.35 -42.37
N LYS A 155 57.86 -7.18 -43.36
CA LYS A 155 58.38 -8.54 -43.51
C LYS A 155 59.87 -8.56 -43.89
N ARG A 156 60.36 -7.55 -44.63
CA ARG A 156 61.80 -7.37 -44.86
C ARG A 156 62.52 -6.93 -43.59
N ASP A 157 61.92 -6.06 -42.79
CA ASP A 157 62.48 -5.61 -41.51
C ASP A 157 62.51 -6.74 -40.46
N LEU A 158 61.53 -7.65 -40.46
CA LEU A 158 61.52 -8.86 -39.62
C LEU A 158 62.70 -9.81 -39.90
N LYS A 159 63.40 -9.69 -41.03
CA LYS A 159 64.62 -10.45 -41.31
C LYS A 159 65.79 -10.03 -40.40
N ASN A 160 65.75 -8.83 -39.84
CA ASN A 160 66.82 -8.31 -38.99
C ASN A 160 66.75 -8.82 -37.54
N LEU A 161 65.64 -9.46 -37.14
CA LEU A 161 65.50 -10.07 -35.82
C LEU A 161 66.33 -11.35 -35.73
N SER A 162 67.12 -11.46 -34.67
CA SER A 162 67.97 -12.62 -34.43
C SER A 162 67.15 -13.85 -34.03
N LEU A 163 67.69 -15.06 -34.24
CA LEU A 163 66.98 -16.29 -33.90
C LEU A 163 66.68 -16.38 -32.39
N GLU A 164 67.53 -15.81 -31.53
CA GLU A 164 67.32 -15.74 -30.07
C GLU A 164 66.12 -14.84 -29.69
N GLU A 165 65.89 -13.75 -30.43
CA GLU A 165 64.70 -12.89 -30.26
C GLU A 165 63.42 -13.58 -30.76
N TRP A 166 63.52 -14.46 -31.75
CA TRP A 166 62.40 -15.29 -32.20
C TRP A 166 62.05 -16.40 -31.19
N GLU A 167 63.04 -16.99 -30.52
CA GLU A 167 62.81 -18.02 -29.49
C GLU A 167 62.34 -17.44 -28.15
N SER A 168 62.58 -16.14 -27.90
CA SER A 168 62.19 -15.45 -26.65
C SER A 168 60.82 -14.77 -26.71
N ILE A 169 60.04 -14.95 -27.77
CA ILE A 169 58.65 -14.48 -27.83
C ILE A 169 57.84 -15.21 -26.73
N PRO A 170 57.28 -14.49 -25.73
CA PRO A 170 56.50 -15.14 -24.67
C PRO A 170 55.21 -15.73 -25.24
N SER A 171 54.89 -16.98 -24.88
CA SER A 171 53.59 -17.57 -25.17
C SER A 171 52.50 -16.90 -24.32
N ILE A 172 51.25 -16.86 -24.81
CA ILE A 172 50.15 -16.13 -24.17
C ILE A 172 49.96 -16.63 -22.72
N GLY A 173 50.37 -15.84 -21.73
CA GLY A 173 50.08 -16.10 -20.32
C GLY A 173 48.62 -15.77 -20.03
N ASP A 174 47.90 -16.67 -19.36
CA ASP A 174 46.47 -16.56 -19.05
C ASP A 174 46.14 -15.33 -18.17
N TYR A 175 45.88 -14.17 -18.77
CA TYR A 175 45.35 -12.99 -18.09
C TYR A 175 43.82 -12.96 -17.99
N SER A 176 43.13 -14.09 -18.15
CA SER A 176 41.67 -14.16 -18.00
C SER A 176 41.24 -15.20 -16.96
N PHE A 177 40.72 -14.74 -15.83
CA PHE A 177 40.11 -15.54 -14.76
C PHE A 177 38.84 -16.31 -15.19
N LYS A 178 38.46 -16.32 -16.48
CA LYS A 178 37.18 -16.84 -16.97
C LYS A 178 36.99 -18.35 -16.81
N ARG A 179 38.07 -19.14 -16.72
CA ARG A 179 37.94 -20.61 -16.68
C ARG A 179 37.57 -21.18 -15.30
N LYS A 180 37.80 -20.44 -14.20
CA LYS A 180 37.47 -20.89 -12.83
C LYS A 180 36.02 -20.62 -12.42
N GLN A 181 35.32 -19.74 -13.13
CA GLN A 181 33.94 -19.33 -12.80
C GLN A 181 32.86 -20.23 -13.43
N GLN A 182 33.15 -20.89 -14.55
CA GLN A 182 32.14 -21.67 -15.29
C GLN A 182 31.73 -22.99 -14.63
N ASN A 183 32.59 -23.62 -13.81
CA ASN A 183 32.29 -24.95 -13.23
C ASN A 183 31.56 -24.94 -11.88
N LYS A 184 31.08 -23.79 -11.38
CA LYS A 184 30.47 -23.69 -10.02
C LYS A 184 28.96 -23.50 -9.97
N ARG A 185 28.24 -23.48 -11.10
CA ARG A 185 26.78 -23.31 -11.10
C ARG A 185 26.11 -24.27 -12.10
N GLN A 186 25.81 -25.47 -11.65
CA GLN A 186 24.63 -26.20 -12.14
C GLN A 186 23.54 -26.01 -11.08
N HIS A 187 22.48 -25.27 -11.41
CA HIS A 187 21.26 -25.16 -10.59
C HIS A 187 20.04 -25.49 -11.44
N GLN A 188 19.13 -26.27 -10.83
CA GLN A 188 17.78 -26.53 -11.31
C GLN A 188 17.02 -25.22 -11.55
N TYR A 189 16.27 -25.15 -12.64
CA TYR A 189 15.39 -24.02 -12.94
C TYR A 189 13.99 -24.29 -12.37
N THR A 190 13.48 -23.36 -11.58
CA THR A 190 12.04 -23.20 -11.32
C THR A 190 11.51 -22.07 -12.19
N ALA A 191 10.23 -22.13 -12.57
CA ALA A 191 9.59 -21.04 -13.32
C ALA A 191 9.58 -19.76 -12.45
N ALA A 192 10.08 -18.66 -13.01
CA ALA A 192 10.10 -17.38 -12.33
C ALA A 192 8.67 -16.86 -12.13
N PRO A 193 8.33 -16.26 -10.97
CA PRO A 193 7.03 -15.64 -10.76
C PRO A 193 6.91 -14.35 -11.60
N ASP A 194 5.69 -14.06 -12.04
CA ASP A 194 5.36 -12.92 -12.91
C ASP A 194 5.74 -11.53 -12.33
N SER A 195 6.06 -11.46 -11.03
CA SER A 195 6.60 -10.26 -10.39
C SER A 195 7.97 -9.82 -10.95
N LEU A 196 8.78 -10.76 -11.44
CA LEU A 196 10.07 -10.46 -12.08
C LEU A 196 9.91 -9.86 -13.48
N LEU A 197 8.80 -10.12 -14.17
CA LEU A 197 8.47 -9.45 -15.43
C LEU A 197 8.11 -7.98 -15.19
N TYR A 198 7.48 -7.67 -14.05
CA TYR A 198 7.18 -6.30 -13.65
C TYR A 198 8.46 -5.51 -13.32
N SER A 199 9.41 -6.11 -12.58
CA SER A 199 10.70 -5.46 -12.30
C SER A 199 11.58 -5.35 -13.54
N ALA A 200 11.54 -6.34 -14.45
CA ALA A 200 12.27 -6.30 -15.72
C ALA A 200 11.71 -5.22 -16.67
N LYS A 201 10.40 -4.97 -16.64
CA LYS A 201 9.78 -3.86 -17.40
C LYS A 201 10.25 -2.49 -16.91
N VAL A 202 10.41 -2.32 -15.59
CA VAL A 202 10.96 -1.10 -14.98
C VAL A 202 12.46 -0.95 -15.32
N HIS A 203 13.22 -2.04 -15.34
CA HIS A 203 14.65 -2.01 -15.66
C HIS A 203 14.95 -1.79 -17.16
N MET A 204 14.11 -2.30 -18.08
CA MET A 204 14.27 -2.03 -19.53
C MET A 204 13.98 -0.56 -19.90
N GLN A 205 13.22 0.17 -19.08
CA GLN A 205 12.95 1.59 -19.28
C GLN A 205 14.15 2.50 -18.94
N SER A 206 15.16 2.01 -18.23
CA SER A 206 16.36 2.82 -17.90
C SER A 206 17.51 2.71 -18.91
N GLU A 207 17.49 1.75 -19.85
CA GLU A 207 18.64 1.49 -20.74
C GLU A 207 18.39 1.76 -22.24
N SER A 208 17.20 2.20 -22.65
CA SER A 208 16.93 2.54 -24.05
C SER A 208 17.21 4.01 -24.38
N SER A 209 18.44 4.46 -24.14
CA SER A 209 18.93 5.77 -24.58
C SER A 209 20.34 5.75 -25.16
N ILE A 210 20.70 4.75 -25.97
CA ILE A 210 21.87 4.83 -26.88
C ILE A 210 21.57 4.10 -28.20
N GLY A 211 21.56 4.86 -29.29
CA GLY A 211 21.99 4.40 -30.62
C GLY A 211 20.92 4.08 -31.66
N THR A 212 20.54 5.08 -32.48
CA THR A 212 20.31 4.87 -33.93
C THR A 212 20.73 6.12 -34.71
N SER A 213 21.63 5.88 -35.64
CA SER A 213 22.28 6.81 -36.57
C SER A 213 21.35 7.32 -37.68
N THR A 214 21.37 8.62 -37.96
CA THR A 214 20.98 9.19 -39.26
C THR A 214 22.17 9.19 -40.24
N PRO A 215 21.93 9.05 -41.55
CA PRO A 215 22.98 9.09 -42.57
C PRO A 215 23.27 10.52 -43.04
N LEU A 216 24.44 10.68 -43.65
CA LEU A 216 25.07 11.86 -44.27
C LEU A 216 25.84 12.80 -43.33
N GLY A 217 27.15 12.85 -43.55
CA GLY A 217 28.14 13.45 -42.66
C GLY A 217 28.67 14.82 -43.07
N PHE A 218 29.38 15.41 -42.11
CA PHE A 218 30.54 16.27 -42.25
C PHE A 218 31.37 16.15 -40.94
N SER A 219 32.68 16.33 -41.06
CA SER A 219 33.76 15.96 -40.13
C SER A 219 33.92 16.85 -38.87
N THR A 220 34.49 16.21 -37.83
CA THR A 220 35.03 16.60 -36.48
C THR A 220 35.78 17.96 -36.35
N PRO A 221 36.17 18.49 -35.15
CA PRO A 221 36.39 17.84 -33.82
C PRO A 221 35.97 18.63 -32.55
N LEU A 222 35.97 17.99 -31.36
CA LEU A 222 36.70 18.37 -30.12
C LEU A 222 36.02 17.81 -28.83
N GLY A 223 36.69 16.86 -28.16
CA GLY A 223 36.53 16.55 -26.73
C GLY A 223 37.54 17.37 -25.92
N ILE A 224 37.11 18.07 -24.88
CA ILE A 224 37.07 17.66 -23.45
C ILE A 224 38.45 17.35 -22.87
N MET A 225 38.99 18.32 -22.11
CA MET A 225 39.89 18.10 -20.99
C MET A 225 39.61 19.11 -19.85
N GLY A 226 39.53 18.60 -18.61
CA GLY A 226 39.79 19.30 -17.33
C GLY A 226 38.56 19.89 -16.63
N GLY A 227 38.24 19.70 -15.35
CA GLY A 227 38.95 19.08 -14.21
C GLY A 227 39.25 20.07 -13.07
N SER A 228 39.13 19.60 -11.82
CA SER A 228 39.63 20.12 -10.50
C SER A 228 38.56 20.70 -9.54
N ALA A 229 38.65 20.58 -8.20
CA ALA A 229 39.79 20.41 -7.29
C ALA A 229 39.38 19.65 -6.00
N THR A 230 40.31 19.04 -5.23
CA THR A 230 40.95 19.63 -4.01
C THR A 230 42.09 18.72 -3.44
N PRO A 231 42.96 19.19 -2.50
CA PRO A 231 44.42 19.26 -2.74
C PRO A 231 45.36 18.65 -1.67
N SER A 232 46.66 18.67 -2.05
CA SER A 232 47.89 18.90 -1.24
C SER A 232 48.59 17.80 -0.43
N GLY A 233 49.91 17.70 -0.63
CA GLY A 233 50.85 16.91 0.18
C GLY A 233 52.33 16.83 -0.28
N VAL A 234 52.99 17.98 -0.46
CA VAL A 234 54.44 18.32 -0.32
C VAL A 234 55.54 17.24 -0.52
N ARG A 235 56.46 17.46 -1.48
CA ARG A 235 57.94 17.46 -1.31
C ARG A 235 58.67 18.11 -2.50
N SER A 236 59.84 18.63 -2.17
CA SER A 236 60.61 19.73 -2.79
C SER A 236 61.46 19.36 -4.02
N SER A 237 61.78 20.39 -4.81
CA SER A 237 62.66 20.46 -5.98
C SER A 237 64.12 20.05 -5.76
N LEU A 238 64.70 19.28 -6.69
CA LEU A 238 66.15 19.20 -6.98
C LEU A 238 66.40 18.83 -8.48
N ILE A 239 66.90 19.82 -9.25
CA ILE A 239 67.98 19.81 -10.27
C ILE A 239 68.01 18.76 -11.42
N SER A 240 67.99 19.29 -12.66
CA SER A 240 68.80 18.99 -13.86
C SER A 240 67.93 18.66 -15.09
N ALA A 241 67.61 19.61 -15.99
CA ALA A 241 68.45 20.07 -17.12
C ALA A 241 69.10 18.88 -17.86
N THR A 242 68.73 18.58 -19.11
CA THR A 242 69.16 19.34 -20.31
C THR A 242 68.15 19.36 -21.48
N SER A 243 67.78 20.59 -21.88
CA SER A 243 67.69 21.17 -23.25
C SER A 243 67.03 20.46 -24.44
N GLY A 244 66.03 21.16 -24.99
CA GLY A 244 65.56 21.09 -26.38
C GLY A 244 64.41 22.07 -26.64
N ASP A 245 64.73 23.34 -26.91
CA ASP A 245 63.79 24.43 -27.22
C ASP A 245 62.88 24.12 -28.42
N THR A 246 61.56 24.15 -28.20
CA THR A 246 60.57 24.65 -29.18
C THR A 246 59.39 25.29 -28.41
N SER A 247 59.00 26.51 -28.78
CA SER A 247 57.82 27.19 -28.22
C SER A 247 56.55 26.66 -28.90
N SER A 248 55.61 26.15 -28.10
CA SER A 248 54.33 25.58 -28.54
C SER A 248 53.36 26.66 -29.06
N LEU A 249 53.08 26.65 -30.36
CA LEU A 249 52.15 27.56 -31.02
C LEU A 249 50.67 27.31 -30.62
N ASN A 250 50.38 26.15 -30.02
CA ASN A 250 49.05 25.79 -29.52
C ASN A 250 48.64 26.57 -28.27
N ASP A 251 49.55 26.86 -27.35
CA ASP A 251 49.23 27.59 -26.12
C ASP A 251 48.89 29.06 -26.42
N LEU A 252 49.52 29.64 -27.45
CA LEU A 252 49.17 30.97 -27.95
C LEU A 252 47.82 30.98 -28.70
N GLY A 253 47.47 29.87 -29.35
CA GLY A 253 46.19 29.67 -30.03
C GLY A 253 45.02 29.54 -29.05
N GLU A 254 45.19 28.77 -27.97
CA GLU A 254 44.21 28.64 -26.90
C GLU A 254 44.04 29.95 -26.11
N ALA A 255 45.14 30.64 -25.78
CA ALA A 255 45.10 31.94 -25.12
C ALA A 255 44.39 33.01 -25.98
N ARG A 256 44.63 33.01 -27.30
CA ARG A 256 43.92 33.90 -28.22
C ARG A 256 42.45 33.52 -28.39
N GLY A 257 42.11 32.23 -28.43
CA GLY A 257 40.73 31.73 -28.49
C GLY A 257 39.91 32.13 -27.27
N ALA A 258 40.49 32.04 -26.06
CA ALA A 258 39.86 32.47 -24.82
C ALA A 258 39.71 34.00 -24.73
N VAL A 259 40.70 34.77 -25.21
CA VAL A 259 40.57 36.24 -25.30
C VAL A 259 39.48 36.62 -26.30
N LEU A 260 39.37 35.90 -27.42
CA LEU A 260 38.38 36.16 -28.45
C LEU A 260 36.97 35.79 -27.98
N SER A 261 36.80 34.71 -27.23
CA SER A 261 35.52 34.38 -26.58
C SER A 261 35.12 35.42 -25.54
N ILE A 262 36.05 35.92 -24.72
CA ILE A 262 35.76 37.00 -23.76
C ILE A 262 35.38 38.30 -24.49
N THR A 263 35.98 38.61 -25.64
CA THR A 263 35.58 39.77 -26.44
C THR A 263 34.23 39.57 -27.11
N LEU A 264 33.92 38.35 -27.56
CA LEU A 264 32.62 38.01 -28.11
C LEU A 264 31.53 38.04 -27.04
N ASP A 265 31.80 37.55 -25.83
CA ASP A 265 30.89 37.59 -24.68
C ASP A 265 30.60 39.04 -24.27
N LYS A 266 31.61 39.92 -24.25
CA LYS A 266 31.41 41.37 -24.04
C LYS A 266 30.59 42.03 -25.16
N VAL A 267 30.62 41.50 -26.37
CA VAL A 267 29.79 41.96 -27.49
C VAL A 267 28.39 41.35 -27.41
N MET A 268 28.25 40.10 -26.97
CA MET A 268 26.98 39.40 -26.78
C MET A 268 26.18 39.97 -25.60
N ASP A 269 26.85 40.38 -24.51
CA ASP A 269 26.22 41.05 -23.37
C ASP A 269 25.59 42.41 -23.74
N ASN A 270 26.08 43.06 -24.81
CA ASN A 270 25.51 44.29 -25.35
C ASN A 270 24.33 44.05 -26.32
N ILE A 271 24.09 42.80 -26.72
CA ILE A 271 23.00 42.41 -27.63
C ILE A 271 21.82 41.91 -26.77
N SER A 272 20.98 42.85 -26.33
CA SER A 272 19.71 42.52 -25.68
C SER A 272 18.74 41.89 -26.70
N GLY A 273 18.13 40.76 -26.35
CA GLY A 273 17.13 40.06 -27.18
C GLY A 273 17.50 38.63 -27.62
N GLN A 274 18.62 38.07 -27.14
CA GLN A 274 18.92 36.66 -27.34
C GLN A 274 17.98 35.78 -26.49
N THR A 275 17.19 34.92 -27.13
CA THR A 275 16.26 34.01 -26.43
C THR A 275 16.95 32.67 -26.17
N VAL A 276 17.47 32.47 -24.96
CA VAL A 276 17.90 31.14 -24.48
C VAL A 276 16.81 30.58 -23.58
N VAL A 277 16.18 29.48 -24.01
CA VAL A 277 15.24 28.74 -23.17
C VAL A 277 16.04 27.88 -22.20
N ASP A 278 15.68 27.88 -20.91
CA ASP A 278 16.28 26.98 -19.93
C ASP A 278 16.04 25.52 -20.33
N PRO A 279 17.07 24.75 -20.68
CA PRO A 279 16.90 23.36 -21.10
C PRO A 279 16.25 22.51 -20.00
N LYS A 280 16.47 22.84 -18.72
CA LYS A 280 15.85 22.11 -17.61
C LYS A 280 14.36 22.43 -17.50
N GLY A 281 14.00 23.70 -17.51
CA GLY A 281 12.60 24.16 -17.57
C GLY A 281 11.83 23.59 -18.76
N TYR A 282 12.43 23.61 -19.96
CA TYR A 282 11.80 23.07 -21.16
C TYR A 282 11.61 21.55 -21.08
N LEU A 283 12.59 20.81 -20.55
CA LEU A 283 12.46 19.37 -20.35
C LEU A 283 11.45 19.03 -19.25
N THR A 284 11.33 19.83 -18.19
CA THR A 284 10.27 19.64 -17.19
C THR A 284 8.88 19.90 -17.78
N ASP A 285 8.74 20.90 -18.64
CA ASP A 285 7.49 21.20 -19.31
C ASP A 285 7.12 20.09 -20.32
N LEU A 286 8.09 19.57 -21.07
CA LEU A 286 7.90 18.42 -21.96
C LEU A 286 7.51 17.16 -21.19
N ASN A 287 8.13 16.91 -20.03
CA ASN A 287 7.76 15.78 -19.17
C ASN A 287 6.36 15.97 -18.57
N SER A 288 5.93 17.20 -18.31
CA SER A 288 4.58 17.52 -17.84
C SER A 288 3.51 17.38 -18.93
N MET A 289 3.88 17.61 -20.21
CA MET A 289 3.03 17.43 -21.38
C MET A 289 2.86 15.97 -21.81
N ASN A 290 3.65 15.04 -21.26
CA ASN A 290 3.52 13.64 -21.64
C ASN A 290 2.16 13.09 -21.16
N ILE A 291 1.30 12.75 -22.11
CA ILE A 291 -0.05 12.26 -21.87
C ILE A 291 0.07 10.91 -21.16
N LYS A 292 -0.47 10.80 -19.94
CA LYS A 292 -0.37 9.60 -19.08
C LYS A 292 -0.96 8.31 -19.69
N SER A 293 -1.63 8.39 -20.83
CA SER A 293 -2.14 7.25 -21.59
C SER A 293 -1.29 7.01 -22.84
N ASP A 294 -0.04 6.63 -22.65
CA ASP A 294 0.83 6.18 -23.74
C ASP A 294 0.43 4.74 -24.11
N SER A 295 -0.74 4.59 -24.75
CA SER A 295 -1.09 3.33 -25.40
C SER A 295 -0.22 3.18 -26.63
N ASP A 296 0.37 2.00 -26.82
CA ASP A 296 1.30 1.71 -27.91
C ASP A 296 0.79 2.28 -29.24
N ILE A 297 1.59 3.17 -29.84
CA ILE A 297 1.28 3.81 -31.12
C ILE A 297 0.95 2.76 -32.20
N ALA A 298 1.52 1.56 -32.08
CA ALA A 298 1.21 0.40 -32.92
C ALA A 298 -0.24 -0.11 -32.75
N ASP A 299 -0.71 -0.20 -31.51
CA ASP A 299 -2.08 -0.64 -31.19
C ASP A 299 -3.11 0.41 -31.61
N ILE A 300 -2.82 1.71 -31.42
CA ILE A 300 -3.66 2.79 -31.97
C ILE A 300 -3.79 2.65 -33.49
N LYS A 301 -2.69 2.36 -34.20
CA LYS A 301 -2.72 2.16 -35.67
C LYS A 301 -3.52 0.91 -36.06
N LYS A 302 -3.38 -0.19 -35.32
CA LYS A 302 -4.15 -1.43 -35.53
C LYS A 302 -5.64 -1.19 -35.29
N ALA A 303 -5.98 -0.50 -34.21
CA ALA A 303 -7.35 -0.15 -33.86
C ALA A 303 -7.97 0.84 -34.87
N ARG A 304 -7.21 1.82 -35.38
CA ARG A 304 -7.64 2.69 -36.49
C ARG A 304 -7.99 1.88 -37.73
N LYS A 305 -7.15 0.90 -38.10
CA LYS A 305 -7.41 0.03 -39.26
C LYS A 305 -8.67 -0.82 -39.05
N LEU A 306 -8.82 -1.39 -37.86
CA LEU A 306 -10.00 -2.18 -37.49
C LEU A 306 -11.27 -1.33 -37.55
N LEU A 307 -11.29 -0.18 -36.88
CA LEU A 307 -12.47 0.67 -36.83
C LEU A 307 -12.78 1.31 -38.19
N LYS A 308 -11.77 1.62 -39.00
CA LYS A 308 -11.99 2.02 -40.40
C LYS A 308 -12.65 0.90 -41.21
N SER A 309 -12.29 -0.36 -40.98
CA SER A 309 -12.99 -1.49 -41.61
C SER A 309 -14.41 -1.66 -41.08
N VAL A 310 -14.65 -1.49 -39.77
CA VAL A 310 -16.00 -1.55 -39.16
C VAL A 310 -16.92 -0.46 -39.70
N ILE A 311 -16.41 0.76 -39.85
CA ILE A 311 -17.12 1.89 -40.43
C ILE A 311 -17.46 1.65 -41.91
N ALA A 312 -16.54 1.05 -42.66
CA ALA A 312 -16.73 0.77 -44.07
C ALA A 312 -17.73 -0.37 -44.30
N THR A 313 -17.72 -1.40 -43.46
CA THR A 313 -18.65 -2.53 -43.57
C THR A 313 -20.06 -2.15 -43.09
N ASN A 314 -20.15 -1.37 -42.01
CA ASN A 314 -21.43 -0.99 -41.41
C ASN A 314 -21.54 0.54 -41.23
N PRO A 315 -21.92 1.28 -42.29
CA PRO A 315 -22.08 2.74 -42.23
C PRO A 315 -23.13 3.21 -41.22
N ASN A 316 -24.17 2.40 -40.95
CA ASN A 316 -25.28 2.74 -40.04
C ASN A 316 -25.00 2.37 -38.56
N HIS A 317 -23.80 1.86 -38.26
CA HIS A 317 -23.46 1.41 -36.91
C HIS A 317 -22.85 2.55 -36.07
N ALA A 318 -23.69 3.25 -35.32
CA ALA A 318 -23.31 4.39 -34.47
C ALA A 318 -22.14 4.13 -33.50
N PRO A 319 -22.08 3.01 -32.73
CA PRO A 319 -20.96 2.75 -31.82
C PRO A 319 -19.60 2.62 -32.51
N GLY A 320 -19.56 2.13 -33.75
CA GLY A 320 -18.32 1.98 -34.52
C GLY A 320 -17.70 3.33 -34.87
N TRP A 321 -18.53 4.30 -35.23
CA TRP A 321 -18.11 5.68 -35.46
C TRP A 321 -17.64 6.38 -34.18
N ILE A 322 -18.37 6.17 -33.07
CA ILE A 322 -18.00 6.73 -31.76
C ILE A 322 -16.66 6.17 -31.29
N ALA A 323 -16.45 4.85 -31.43
CA ALA A 323 -15.17 4.22 -31.10
C ALA A 323 -14.03 4.81 -31.94
N ALA A 324 -14.24 5.02 -33.24
CA ALA A 324 -13.19 5.56 -34.11
C ALA A 324 -12.79 6.98 -33.70
N ALA A 325 -13.78 7.80 -33.35
CA ALA A 325 -13.55 9.17 -32.88
C ALA A 325 -12.81 9.21 -31.53
N ARG A 326 -13.20 8.35 -30.58
CA ARG A 326 -12.54 8.23 -29.28
C ARG A 326 -11.09 7.75 -29.40
N ILE A 327 -10.78 6.89 -30.37
CA ILE A 327 -9.39 6.47 -30.62
C ILE A 327 -8.55 7.63 -31.19
N GLU A 328 -9.13 8.47 -32.05
CA GLU A 328 -8.43 9.68 -32.53
C GLU A 328 -8.26 10.74 -31.42
N GLU A 329 -9.22 10.84 -30.50
CA GLU A 329 -9.11 11.68 -29.29
C GLU A 329 -7.98 11.18 -28.37
N LEU A 330 -7.91 9.88 -28.08
CA LEU A 330 -6.82 9.27 -27.31
C LEU A 330 -5.46 9.44 -27.99
N ALA A 331 -5.43 9.46 -29.32
CA ALA A 331 -4.24 9.76 -30.10
C ALA A 331 -3.88 11.26 -30.17
N GLY A 332 -4.63 12.13 -29.49
CA GLY A 332 -4.42 13.58 -29.45
C GLY A 332 -4.87 14.33 -30.72
N LYS A 333 -5.47 13.64 -31.70
CA LYS A 333 -5.90 14.22 -32.98
C LYS A 333 -7.38 14.60 -32.95
N ILE A 334 -7.69 15.66 -32.21
CA ILE A 334 -9.07 16.10 -31.98
C ILE A 334 -9.73 16.59 -33.29
N SER A 335 -8.96 17.13 -34.24
CA SER A 335 -9.49 17.56 -35.55
C SER A 335 -9.99 16.39 -36.41
N SER A 336 -9.22 15.30 -36.51
CA SER A 336 -9.66 14.09 -37.24
C SER A 336 -10.84 13.42 -36.52
N ALA A 337 -10.85 13.41 -35.19
CA ALA A 337 -11.98 12.90 -34.41
C ALA A 337 -13.29 13.64 -34.74
N ARG A 338 -13.25 14.98 -34.85
CA ARG A 338 -14.42 15.80 -35.24
C ARG A 338 -14.89 15.50 -36.65
N GLU A 339 -13.97 15.34 -37.60
CA GLU A 339 -14.32 15.01 -38.99
C GLU A 339 -15.01 13.64 -39.09
N ILE A 340 -14.48 12.63 -38.39
CA ILE A 340 -15.07 11.28 -38.34
C ILE A 340 -16.48 11.33 -37.75
N ILE A 341 -16.70 12.12 -36.70
CA ILE A 341 -18.03 12.24 -36.09
C ILE A 341 -18.98 13.08 -36.94
N ALA A 342 -18.51 14.10 -37.65
CA ALA A 342 -19.34 14.83 -38.61
C ALA A 342 -19.87 13.90 -39.70
N GLN A 343 -19.00 13.03 -40.25
CA GLN A 343 -19.40 11.98 -41.20
C GLN A 343 -20.36 10.97 -40.57
N ALA A 344 -20.17 10.66 -39.29
CA ALA A 344 -21.08 9.80 -38.54
C ALA A 344 -22.48 10.42 -38.39
N CYS A 345 -22.57 11.74 -38.18
CA CYS A 345 -23.85 12.44 -38.05
C CYS A 345 -24.64 12.45 -39.37
N GLU A 346 -23.95 12.51 -40.51
CA GLU A 346 -24.59 12.44 -41.83
C GLU A 346 -25.10 11.03 -42.15
N LYS A 347 -24.34 9.99 -41.76
CA LYS A 347 -24.67 8.58 -42.06
C LYS A 347 -25.59 7.94 -41.02
N CYS A 348 -25.52 8.37 -39.76
CA CYS A 348 -26.27 7.84 -38.62
C CYS A 348 -27.10 8.95 -37.94
N GLY A 349 -27.94 9.65 -38.71
CA GLY A 349 -28.75 10.77 -38.22
C GLY A 349 -29.79 10.40 -37.15
N ASP A 350 -30.25 9.14 -37.14
CA ASP A 350 -31.36 8.67 -36.29
C ASP A 350 -30.94 8.33 -34.85
N ARG A 351 -29.64 8.16 -34.61
CA ARG A 351 -29.11 7.70 -33.33
C ARG A 351 -28.65 8.87 -32.48
N GLU A 352 -29.25 9.01 -31.30
CA GLU A 352 -28.94 10.07 -30.34
C GLU A 352 -27.47 10.08 -29.89
N ASP A 353 -26.84 8.91 -29.70
CA ASP A 353 -25.50 8.80 -29.10
C ASP A 353 -24.40 9.47 -29.95
N VAL A 354 -24.53 9.45 -31.28
CA VAL A 354 -23.55 10.06 -32.21
C VAL A 354 -23.57 11.58 -32.06
N TRP A 355 -24.77 12.16 -31.95
CA TRP A 355 -24.94 13.60 -31.76
C TRP A 355 -24.43 14.09 -30.40
N LEU A 356 -24.56 13.27 -29.35
CA LEU A 356 -24.01 13.59 -28.03
C LEU A 356 -22.49 13.60 -28.04
N GLU A 357 -21.86 12.62 -28.69
CA GLU A 357 -20.39 12.60 -28.86
C GLU A 357 -19.89 13.73 -29.77
N ALA A 358 -20.66 14.09 -30.80
CA ALA A 358 -20.37 15.25 -31.64
C ALA A 358 -20.36 16.55 -30.82
N ALA A 359 -21.38 16.75 -30.00
CA ALA A 359 -21.46 17.91 -29.11
C ALA A 359 -20.33 17.91 -28.06
N ARG A 360 -19.83 16.73 -27.66
CA ARG A 360 -18.71 16.59 -26.71
C ARG A 360 -17.37 17.03 -27.32
N LEU A 361 -17.06 16.56 -28.52
CA LEU A 361 -15.78 16.79 -29.19
C LEU A 361 -15.64 18.19 -29.83
N GLU A 362 -16.77 18.80 -30.17
CA GLU A 362 -16.81 20.09 -30.83
C GLU A 362 -16.54 21.25 -29.85
N LYS A 363 -15.98 22.34 -30.36
CA LYS A 363 -15.79 23.58 -29.57
C LYS A 363 -17.15 24.11 -29.07
N PRO A 364 -17.20 24.78 -27.91
CA PRO A 364 -18.45 25.19 -27.27
C PRO A 364 -19.33 26.10 -28.15
N GLU A 365 -18.73 26.90 -29.03
CA GLU A 365 -19.44 27.78 -29.96
C GLU A 365 -20.18 27.00 -31.05
N TYR A 366 -19.54 25.98 -31.63
CA TYR A 366 -20.09 25.17 -32.72
C TYR A 366 -20.94 24.00 -32.22
N ALA A 367 -20.74 23.55 -30.98
CA ALA A 367 -21.55 22.52 -30.33
C ALA A 367 -23.06 22.88 -30.33
N LYS A 368 -23.39 24.17 -30.21
CA LYS A 368 -24.77 24.66 -30.31
C LYS A 368 -25.40 24.40 -31.68
N ALA A 369 -24.65 24.63 -32.74
CA ALA A 369 -25.10 24.38 -34.11
C ALA A 369 -25.28 22.88 -34.38
N VAL A 370 -24.39 22.05 -33.83
CA VAL A 370 -24.50 20.57 -33.90
C VAL A 370 -25.74 20.08 -33.17
N LEU A 371 -25.99 20.58 -31.94
CA LEU A 371 -27.19 20.21 -31.17
C LEU A 371 -28.49 20.72 -31.81
N ALA A 372 -28.47 21.90 -32.43
CA ALA A 372 -29.62 22.41 -33.18
C ALA A 372 -29.94 21.55 -34.41
N LYS A 373 -28.91 20.96 -35.07
CA LYS A 373 -29.12 19.97 -36.13
C LYS A 373 -29.63 18.65 -35.56
N ALA A 374 -29.08 18.20 -34.43
CA ALA A 374 -29.50 16.99 -33.75
C ALA A 374 -30.98 17.00 -33.36
N VAL A 375 -31.45 18.12 -32.80
CA VAL A 375 -32.86 18.31 -32.40
C VAL A 375 -33.81 18.25 -33.60
N ARG A 376 -33.40 18.71 -34.79
CA ARG A 376 -34.23 18.61 -36.00
C ARG A 376 -34.36 17.18 -36.49
N MET A 377 -33.29 16.39 -36.37
CA MET A 377 -33.26 15.00 -36.82
C MET A 377 -33.93 14.06 -35.80
N VAL A 378 -33.69 14.28 -34.51
CA VAL A 378 -34.20 13.44 -33.41
C VAL A 378 -34.88 14.30 -32.34
N PRO A 379 -36.11 14.80 -32.60
CA PRO A 379 -36.83 15.68 -31.67
C PRO A 379 -37.32 14.96 -30.42
N GLN A 380 -37.47 13.63 -30.45
CA GLN A 380 -37.98 12.81 -29.34
C GLN A 380 -36.89 12.39 -28.32
N SER A 381 -35.62 12.73 -28.53
CA SER A 381 -34.55 12.34 -27.60
C SER A 381 -34.44 13.33 -26.44
N VAL A 382 -34.78 12.85 -25.24
CA VAL A 382 -34.60 13.59 -23.98
C VAL A 382 -33.12 13.94 -23.74
N LYS A 383 -32.18 13.06 -24.10
CA LYS A 383 -30.75 13.27 -23.81
C LYS A 383 -30.17 14.45 -24.59
N ILE A 384 -30.56 14.61 -25.86
CA ILE A 384 -30.10 15.72 -26.72
C ILE A 384 -30.59 17.05 -26.15
N TRP A 385 -31.87 17.12 -25.74
CA TRP A 385 -32.44 18.33 -25.14
C TRP A 385 -31.76 18.70 -23.81
N VAL A 386 -31.45 17.71 -22.96
CA VAL A 386 -30.72 17.94 -21.71
C VAL A 386 -29.28 18.44 -21.98
N GLU A 387 -28.57 17.84 -22.94
CA GLU A 387 -27.22 18.31 -23.30
C GLU A 387 -27.23 19.69 -23.96
N ALA A 388 -28.25 20.01 -24.75
CA ALA A 388 -28.48 21.36 -25.26
C ALA A 388 -28.69 22.37 -24.11
N ALA A 389 -29.51 22.02 -23.11
CA ALA A 389 -29.72 22.87 -21.94
C ALA A 389 -28.45 23.02 -21.09
N ARG A 390 -27.59 21.99 -20.99
CA ARG A 390 -26.32 22.08 -20.23
C ARG A 390 -25.29 22.98 -20.90
N ARG A 391 -25.22 22.95 -22.23
CA ARG A 391 -24.23 23.69 -23.03
C ARG A 391 -24.54 25.17 -23.20
N GLU A 392 -25.78 25.59 -22.95
CA GLU A 392 -26.10 27.01 -22.88
C GLU A 392 -25.53 27.64 -21.61
N SER A 393 -25.10 28.90 -21.69
CA SER A 393 -24.67 29.68 -20.52
C SER A 393 -25.82 30.48 -19.94
N ASN A 394 -26.71 31.00 -20.80
CA ASN A 394 -27.82 31.87 -20.42
C ASN A 394 -28.99 31.05 -19.86
N VAL A 395 -29.43 31.38 -18.65
CA VAL A 395 -30.59 30.73 -17.99
C VAL A 395 -31.89 30.95 -18.79
N ASN A 396 -32.05 32.10 -19.45
CA ASN A 396 -33.23 32.39 -20.27
C ASN A 396 -33.33 31.49 -21.51
N ASP A 397 -32.19 31.23 -22.16
CA ASP A 397 -32.13 30.35 -23.32
C ASP A 397 -32.31 28.89 -22.92
N LYS A 398 -31.78 28.48 -21.76
CA LYS A 398 -32.06 27.16 -21.16
C LYS A 398 -33.55 26.95 -20.92
N ARG A 399 -34.23 27.92 -20.29
CA ARG A 399 -35.68 27.89 -20.07
C ARG A 399 -36.42 27.73 -21.40
N ARG A 400 -36.04 28.49 -22.43
CA ARG A 400 -36.67 28.40 -23.75
C ARG A 400 -36.44 27.04 -24.42
N ILE A 401 -35.24 26.48 -24.33
CA ILE A 401 -34.90 25.16 -24.88
C ILE A 401 -35.70 24.07 -24.16
N LEU A 402 -35.76 24.11 -22.83
CA LEU A 402 -36.50 23.11 -22.05
C LEU A 402 -38.01 23.21 -22.24
N ARG A 403 -38.58 24.42 -22.34
CA ARG A 403 -40.01 24.60 -22.69
C ARG A 403 -40.32 24.05 -24.09
N LYS A 404 -39.45 24.28 -25.07
CA LYS A 404 -39.57 23.66 -26.41
C LYS A 404 -39.43 22.14 -26.31
N ALA A 405 -38.52 21.63 -25.50
CA ALA A 405 -38.34 20.20 -25.30
C ALA A 405 -39.61 19.54 -24.71
N LEU A 406 -40.27 20.21 -23.77
CA LEU A 406 -41.53 19.75 -23.16
C LEU A 406 -42.72 19.80 -24.12
N GLU A 407 -42.72 20.71 -25.11
CA GLU A 407 -43.70 20.73 -26.19
C GLU A 407 -43.62 19.46 -27.05
N PHE A 408 -42.39 18.99 -27.34
CA PHE A 408 -42.17 17.74 -28.08
C PHE A 408 -42.30 16.48 -27.21
N ILE A 409 -41.91 16.56 -25.92
CA ILE A 409 -41.85 15.41 -25.00
C ILE A 409 -42.44 15.78 -23.62
N PRO A 410 -43.77 15.74 -23.49
CA PRO A 410 -44.44 16.04 -22.22
C PRO A 410 -44.32 14.90 -21.19
N ASN A 411 -43.98 13.67 -21.59
CA ASN A 411 -44.02 12.50 -20.70
C ASN A 411 -42.72 12.28 -19.91
N SER A 412 -41.69 13.10 -20.13
CA SER A 412 -40.37 12.85 -19.56
C SER A 412 -40.17 13.57 -18.22
N VAL A 413 -40.03 12.79 -17.15
CA VAL A 413 -39.77 13.30 -15.79
C VAL A 413 -38.50 14.13 -15.74
N ARG A 414 -37.46 13.73 -16.48
CA ARG A 414 -36.15 14.39 -16.45
C ARG A 414 -36.21 15.82 -17.00
N LEU A 415 -36.89 16.04 -18.13
CA LEU A 415 -37.05 17.39 -18.68
C LEU A 415 -37.89 18.27 -17.77
N TRP A 416 -38.94 17.72 -17.17
CA TRP A 416 -39.74 18.46 -16.19
C TRP A 416 -38.89 18.88 -14.99
N LYS A 417 -38.12 17.96 -14.39
CA LYS A 417 -37.22 18.30 -13.28
C LYS A 417 -36.20 19.37 -13.63
N ASP A 418 -35.54 19.23 -14.78
CA ASP A 418 -34.54 20.19 -15.24
C ASP A 418 -35.19 21.56 -15.54
N ALA A 419 -36.40 21.59 -16.11
CA ALA A 419 -37.17 22.82 -16.34
C ALA A 419 -37.57 23.50 -15.03
N ILE A 420 -38.15 22.74 -14.10
CA ILE A 420 -38.61 23.23 -12.79
C ILE A 420 -37.44 23.77 -11.96
N SER A 421 -36.25 23.16 -12.06
CA SER A 421 -35.06 23.62 -11.33
C SER A 421 -34.57 25.01 -11.72
N LEU A 422 -34.97 25.50 -12.89
CA LEU A 422 -34.53 26.81 -13.43
C LEU A 422 -35.59 27.91 -13.29
N GLU A 423 -36.75 27.59 -12.74
CA GLU A 423 -37.88 28.51 -12.65
C GLU A 423 -38.09 29.04 -11.24
N ASP A 424 -38.67 30.24 -11.16
CA ASP A 424 -39.03 30.90 -9.91
C ASP A 424 -40.19 30.14 -9.24
N GLU A 425 -40.34 30.27 -7.92
CA GLU A 425 -41.27 29.45 -7.12
C GLU A 425 -42.73 29.45 -7.64
N THR A 426 -43.19 30.59 -8.19
CA THR A 426 -44.54 30.72 -8.75
C THR A 426 -44.70 30.01 -10.09
N ASP A 427 -43.71 30.14 -10.98
CA ASP A 427 -43.72 29.50 -12.30
C ASP A 427 -43.49 27.99 -12.16
N ALA A 428 -42.60 27.60 -11.23
CA ALA A 428 -42.34 26.22 -10.86
C ALA A 428 -43.61 25.52 -10.35
N TYR A 429 -44.46 26.20 -9.55
CA TYR A 429 -45.76 25.66 -9.12
C TYR A 429 -46.69 25.38 -10.30
N VAL A 430 -46.82 26.33 -11.23
CA VAL A 430 -47.68 26.18 -12.42
C VAL A 430 -47.18 25.05 -13.32
N MET A 431 -45.86 24.98 -13.53
CA MET A 431 -45.25 23.88 -14.28
C MET A 431 -45.39 22.55 -13.58
N LEU A 432 -45.22 22.46 -12.27
CA LEU A 432 -45.40 21.23 -11.51
C LEU A 432 -46.82 20.71 -11.61
N LYS A 433 -47.83 21.58 -11.53
CA LYS A 433 -49.23 21.18 -11.70
C LYS A 433 -49.46 20.56 -13.07
N ARG A 434 -48.92 21.17 -14.12
CA ARG A 434 -48.99 20.61 -15.48
C ARG A 434 -48.18 19.32 -15.63
N ALA A 435 -46.99 19.27 -15.02
CA ALA A 435 -46.10 18.13 -15.07
C ALA A 435 -46.72 16.89 -14.43
N VAL A 436 -47.43 17.09 -13.33
CA VAL A 436 -48.14 16.05 -12.59
C VAL A 436 -49.36 15.52 -13.36
N GLU A 437 -50.05 16.37 -14.13
CA GLU A 437 -51.09 15.93 -15.08
C GLU A 437 -50.50 15.10 -16.23
N CYS A 438 -49.34 15.51 -16.75
CA CYS A 438 -48.67 14.81 -17.87
C CYS A 438 -47.96 13.51 -17.44
N VAL A 439 -47.43 13.46 -16.21
CA VAL A 439 -46.70 12.30 -15.67
C VAL A 439 -47.20 11.95 -14.27
N PRO A 440 -48.39 11.31 -14.17
CA PRO A 440 -48.99 10.96 -12.90
C PRO A 440 -48.21 9.88 -12.13
N ASP A 441 -47.37 9.10 -12.83
CA ASP A 441 -46.63 7.98 -12.25
C ASP A 441 -45.37 8.41 -11.47
N SER A 442 -44.96 9.67 -11.59
CA SER A 442 -43.69 10.14 -11.02
C SER A 442 -43.84 10.70 -9.61
N VAL A 443 -43.33 9.98 -8.61
CA VAL A 443 -43.39 10.39 -7.19
C VAL A 443 -42.73 11.74 -6.96
N ASP A 444 -41.53 11.94 -7.51
CA ASP A 444 -40.73 13.13 -7.22
C ASP A 444 -41.41 14.45 -7.61
N LEU A 445 -42.21 14.46 -8.70
CA LEU A 445 -42.95 15.64 -9.11
C LEU A 445 -44.10 15.93 -8.14
N TRP A 446 -44.83 14.90 -7.70
CA TRP A 446 -45.85 15.05 -6.66
C TRP A 446 -45.26 15.56 -5.34
N LEU A 447 -44.08 15.05 -4.94
CA LEU A 447 -43.42 15.50 -3.71
C LEU A 447 -42.91 16.94 -3.82
N ALA A 448 -42.33 17.32 -4.97
CA ALA A 448 -41.91 18.69 -5.23
C ALA A 448 -43.10 19.65 -5.21
N LEU A 449 -44.22 19.25 -5.82
CA LEU A 449 -45.46 20.01 -5.81
C LEU A 449 -45.97 20.20 -4.38
N ALA A 450 -46.01 19.12 -3.58
CA ALA A 450 -46.46 19.19 -2.20
C ALA A 450 -45.62 20.11 -1.30
N ARG A 451 -44.32 20.28 -1.60
CA ARG A 451 -43.43 21.19 -0.85
C ARG A 451 -43.66 22.67 -1.18
N LEU A 452 -44.06 22.99 -2.41
CA LEU A 452 -44.28 24.36 -2.87
C LEU A 452 -45.72 24.85 -2.60
N CYS A 453 -46.67 23.94 -2.37
CA CYS A 453 -48.05 24.27 -2.09
C CYS A 453 -48.27 24.79 -0.67
N SER A 454 -49.34 25.57 -0.51
CA SER A 454 -49.94 25.81 0.81
C SER A 454 -50.45 24.51 1.44
N TYR A 455 -50.54 24.43 2.77
CA TYR A 455 -50.92 23.20 3.49
C TYR A 455 -52.22 22.54 2.98
N GLN A 456 -53.27 23.33 2.76
CA GLN A 456 -54.57 22.80 2.34
C GLN A 456 -54.55 22.24 0.92
N GLU A 457 -53.78 22.86 0.04
CA GLU A 457 -53.60 22.40 -1.34
C GLU A 457 -52.65 21.20 -1.38
N ALA A 458 -51.57 21.23 -0.61
CA ALA A 458 -50.64 20.11 -0.46
C ALA A 458 -51.36 18.84 0.02
N GLN A 459 -52.32 18.96 0.94
CA GLN A 459 -53.12 17.82 1.39
C GLN A 459 -53.99 17.25 0.25
N LYS A 460 -54.59 18.10 -0.59
CA LYS A 460 -55.37 17.66 -1.77
C LYS A 460 -54.47 16.96 -2.78
N VAL A 461 -53.33 17.57 -3.09
CA VAL A 461 -52.30 17.05 -3.99
C VAL A 461 -51.80 15.69 -3.51
N LEU A 462 -51.49 15.53 -2.23
CA LEU A 462 -51.02 14.27 -1.67
C LEU A 462 -52.13 13.20 -1.68
N ASN A 463 -53.39 13.59 -1.52
CA ASN A 463 -54.53 12.68 -1.66
C ASN A 463 -54.76 12.26 -3.12
N GLU A 464 -54.53 13.15 -4.09
CA GLU A 464 -54.53 12.82 -5.52
C GLU A 464 -53.35 11.91 -5.88
N ALA A 465 -52.16 12.22 -5.38
CA ALA A 465 -50.97 11.38 -5.52
C ALA A 465 -51.21 9.97 -4.96
N ARG A 466 -51.88 9.82 -3.81
CA ARG A 466 -52.24 8.49 -3.24
C ARG A 466 -53.21 7.69 -4.11
N LYS A 467 -54.06 8.37 -4.90
CA LYS A 467 -54.99 7.70 -5.83
C LYS A 467 -54.24 7.16 -7.05
N HIS A 468 -53.35 7.97 -7.62
CA HIS A 468 -52.53 7.59 -8.77
C HIS A 468 -51.42 6.59 -8.40
N LEU A 469 -50.77 6.79 -7.26
CA LEU A 469 -49.62 6.01 -6.79
C LEU A 469 -49.88 5.43 -5.41
N PRO A 470 -50.65 4.34 -5.33
CA PRO A 470 -50.97 3.73 -4.05
C PRO A 470 -49.87 2.82 -3.48
N THR A 471 -48.87 2.48 -4.28
CA THR A 471 -47.80 1.53 -3.93
C THR A 471 -46.58 2.18 -3.28
N ASN A 472 -46.48 3.52 -3.32
CA ASN A 472 -45.30 4.24 -2.86
C ASN A 472 -45.44 4.76 -1.42
N ALA A 473 -44.43 4.48 -0.60
CA ALA A 473 -44.34 4.90 0.81
C ALA A 473 -44.01 6.39 0.97
N ASP A 474 -43.24 6.98 0.05
CA ASP A 474 -42.72 8.34 0.19
C ASP A 474 -43.82 9.41 0.25
N ILE A 475 -44.99 9.15 -0.34
CA ILE A 475 -46.17 10.03 -0.29
C ILE A 475 -46.75 10.07 1.13
N TRP A 476 -46.69 8.97 1.87
CA TRP A 476 -47.10 8.92 3.28
C TRP A 476 -46.12 9.64 4.18
N ILE A 477 -44.83 9.46 3.91
CA ILE A 477 -43.75 10.09 4.67
C ILE A 477 -43.76 11.61 4.46
N THR A 478 -43.94 12.09 3.24
CA THR A 478 -44.05 13.53 2.96
C THR A 478 -45.32 14.16 3.53
N ALA A 479 -46.44 13.44 3.53
CA ALA A 479 -47.62 13.87 4.27
C ALA A 479 -47.33 13.99 5.78
N ALA A 480 -46.55 13.06 6.33
CA ALA A 480 -46.13 13.10 7.73
C ALA A 480 -45.18 14.30 8.00
N LYS A 481 -44.22 14.58 7.11
CA LYS A 481 -43.33 15.77 7.17
C LYS A 481 -44.12 17.08 7.16
N LEU A 482 -45.17 17.16 6.34
CA LEU A 482 -46.05 18.32 6.26
C LEU A 482 -46.87 18.54 7.54
N GLU A 483 -47.31 17.48 8.20
CA GLU A 483 -47.99 17.61 9.51
C GLU A 483 -47.01 18.02 10.63
N GLU A 484 -45.77 17.55 10.56
CA GLU A 484 -44.72 17.95 11.51
C GLU A 484 -44.37 19.44 11.37
N SER A 485 -44.24 19.97 10.13
CA SER A 485 -43.98 21.40 9.92
C SER A 485 -45.09 22.30 10.48
N ASN A 486 -46.31 21.78 10.56
CA ASN A 486 -47.46 22.52 11.08
C ASN A 486 -47.76 22.24 12.56
N GLY A 487 -46.96 21.40 13.23
CA GLY A 487 -47.06 21.12 14.66
C GLY A 487 -48.05 20.01 15.06
N ASN A 488 -48.65 19.29 14.13
CA ASN A 488 -49.63 18.22 14.41
C ASN A 488 -48.94 16.86 14.68
N GLN A 489 -48.17 16.78 15.77
CA GLN A 489 -47.32 15.63 16.10
C GLN A 489 -48.07 14.30 16.25
N GLN A 490 -49.27 14.30 16.84
CA GLN A 490 -50.05 13.07 17.04
C GLN A 490 -50.62 12.50 15.73
N MET A 491 -50.76 13.35 14.70
CA MET A 491 -51.28 12.91 13.41
C MET A 491 -50.20 12.20 12.58
N VAL A 492 -48.93 12.53 12.80
CA VAL A 492 -47.76 11.91 12.15
C VAL A 492 -47.76 10.39 12.35
N GLU A 493 -47.87 9.91 13.60
CA GLU A 493 -47.91 8.48 13.93
C GLU A 493 -49.14 7.79 13.30
N LYS A 494 -50.29 8.47 13.28
CA LYS A 494 -51.53 7.96 12.65
C LYS A 494 -51.44 7.89 11.12
N ILE A 495 -50.72 8.81 10.47
CA ILE A 495 -50.53 8.81 9.02
C ILE A 495 -49.61 7.67 8.61
N ILE A 496 -48.51 7.45 9.33
CA ILE A 496 -47.53 6.40 9.04
C ILE A 496 -48.15 5.02 9.23
N SER A 497 -48.87 4.79 10.34
CA SER A 497 -49.59 3.52 10.58
C SER A 497 -50.62 3.23 9.49
N ARG A 498 -51.45 4.22 9.10
CA ARG A 498 -52.39 4.08 7.97
C ARG A 498 -51.67 3.82 6.64
N GLY A 499 -50.49 4.42 6.45
CA GLY A 499 -49.66 4.19 5.27
C GLY A 499 -49.19 2.74 5.18
N LEU A 500 -48.70 2.19 6.28
CA LEU A 500 -48.30 0.77 6.37
C LEU A 500 -49.50 -0.16 6.13
N ASP A 501 -50.66 0.12 6.74
CA ASP A 501 -51.87 -0.69 6.53
C ASP A 501 -52.32 -0.67 5.05
N ASN A 502 -52.24 0.47 4.38
CA ASN A 502 -52.64 0.61 2.98
C ASN A 502 -51.66 -0.11 2.04
N LEU A 503 -50.36 0.00 2.30
CA LEU A 503 -49.31 -0.69 1.56
C LEU A 503 -49.38 -2.21 1.76
N SER A 504 -49.67 -2.65 2.99
CA SER A 504 -49.91 -4.06 3.33
C SER A 504 -51.13 -4.63 2.59
N LYS A 505 -52.25 -3.89 2.59
CA LYS A 505 -53.47 -4.27 1.83
C LYS A 505 -53.24 -4.40 0.32
N LYS A 506 -52.25 -3.70 -0.23
CA LYS A 506 -51.91 -3.74 -1.66
C LYS A 506 -50.79 -4.72 -1.98
N GLY A 507 -50.30 -5.46 -0.99
CA GLY A 507 -49.33 -6.54 -1.18
C GLY A 507 -47.88 -6.07 -1.35
N VAL A 508 -47.55 -4.83 -0.98
CA VAL A 508 -46.15 -4.36 -1.01
C VAL A 508 -45.42 -4.95 0.20
N ILE A 509 -44.44 -5.84 -0.05
CA ILE A 509 -43.58 -6.40 1.00
C ILE A 509 -42.74 -5.26 1.59
N HIS A 510 -42.86 -5.05 2.90
CA HIS A 510 -42.11 -4.04 3.61
C HIS A 510 -40.67 -4.47 3.80
N VAL A 511 -39.76 -3.89 3.03
CA VAL A 511 -38.32 -4.02 3.26
C VAL A 511 -37.92 -2.99 4.32
N ARG A 512 -37.57 -3.46 5.53
CA ARG A 512 -37.15 -2.64 6.68
C ARG A 512 -36.07 -1.61 6.31
N SER A 513 -35.09 -2.02 5.51
CA SER A 513 -33.96 -1.15 5.13
C SER A 513 -34.37 0.09 4.34
N ASN A 514 -35.46 0.03 3.57
CA ASN A 514 -35.97 1.20 2.85
C ASN A 514 -36.61 2.20 3.80
N TRP A 515 -37.35 1.72 4.81
CA TRP A 515 -37.94 2.59 5.82
C TRP A 515 -36.90 3.23 6.73
N LEU A 516 -35.84 2.49 7.10
CA LEU A 516 -34.71 3.07 7.82
C LEU A 516 -34.02 4.16 6.99
N LYS A 517 -33.70 3.91 5.71
CA LYS A 517 -33.16 4.94 4.81
C LYS A 517 -34.06 6.17 4.70
N GLN A 518 -35.38 5.98 4.71
CA GLN A 518 -36.30 7.12 4.69
C GLN A 518 -36.32 7.86 6.03
N ALA A 519 -36.22 7.17 7.17
CA ALA A 519 -36.04 7.81 8.48
C ALA A 519 -34.72 8.62 8.53
N GLU A 520 -33.64 8.10 7.95
CA GLU A 520 -32.36 8.80 7.80
C GLU A 520 -32.56 10.14 7.07
N GLN A 521 -33.24 10.12 5.91
CA GLN A 521 -33.56 11.34 5.16
C GLN A 521 -34.53 12.28 5.88
N CYS A 522 -35.32 11.79 6.84
CA CYS A 522 -36.18 12.66 7.65
C CYS A 522 -35.35 13.43 8.67
N GLU A 523 -34.43 12.77 9.35
CA GLU A 523 -33.57 13.40 10.35
C GLU A 523 -32.54 14.36 9.71
N GLU A 524 -31.99 14.04 8.53
CA GLU A 524 -31.18 14.98 7.74
C GLU A 524 -31.95 16.28 7.42
N ASN A 525 -33.25 16.16 7.19
CA ASN A 525 -34.14 17.30 6.92
C ASN A 525 -34.69 17.97 8.21
N ASN A 526 -34.19 17.60 9.39
CA ASN A 526 -34.64 18.05 10.72
C ASN A 526 -36.08 17.68 11.11
N PHE A 527 -36.67 16.66 10.46
CA PHE A 527 -37.98 16.12 10.82
C PHE A 527 -37.82 14.94 11.78
N VAL A 528 -37.53 15.25 13.05
CA VAL A 528 -37.18 14.26 14.07
C VAL A 528 -38.39 13.40 14.48
N GLN A 529 -39.58 13.99 14.56
CA GLN A 529 -40.77 13.29 15.05
C GLN A 529 -41.31 12.29 14.03
N THR A 530 -41.30 12.65 12.74
CA THR A 530 -41.62 11.70 11.66
C THR A 530 -40.64 10.54 11.63
N ALA A 531 -39.34 10.78 11.81
CA ALA A 531 -38.34 9.74 11.87
C ALA A 531 -38.57 8.77 13.05
N GLN A 532 -38.87 9.31 14.24
CA GLN A 532 -39.23 8.53 15.43
C GLN A 532 -40.48 7.67 15.19
N ALA A 533 -41.51 8.25 14.57
CA ALA A 533 -42.75 7.53 14.27
C ALA A 533 -42.56 6.44 13.20
N ILE A 534 -41.74 6.69 12.17
CA ILE A 534 -41.37 5.69 11.16
C ILE A 534 -40.69 4.50 11.85
N ILE A 535 -39.70 4.78 12.70
CA ILE A 535 -38.96 3.75 13.42
C ILE A 535 -39.90 2.94 14.28
N LYS A 536 -40.68 3.59 15.17
CA LYS A 536 -41.62 2.90 16.06
C LYS A 536 -42.57 1.96 15.32
N CYS A 537 -43.07 2.36 14.15
CA CYS A 537 -43.99 1.54 13.35
C CYS A 537 -43.29 0.43 12.56
N THR A 538 -42.02 0.60 12.20
CA THR A 538 -41.27 -0.34 11.34
C THR A 538 -40.46 -1.37 12.12
N MET A 539 -40.37 -1.24 13.46
CA MET A 539 -39.60 -2.14 14.31
C MET A 539 -40.07 -3.60 14.30
N ASN A 540 -41.40 -3.83 14.24
CA ASN A 540 -41.98 -5.17 14.35
C ASN A 540 -42.07 -5.93 13.02
N ILE A 541 -41.70 -5.27 11.91
CA ILE A 541 -41.90 -5.83 10.58
C ILE A 541 -40.66 -6.61 10.16
N GLY A 542 -40.82 -7.93 10.01
CA GLY A 542 -39.86 -8.82 9.36
C GLY A 542 -38.74 -9.37 10.25
N LEU A 543 -38.92 -9.40 11.58
CA LEU A 543 -37.92 -9.94 12.51
C LEU A 543 -38.40 -11.22 13.20
N ASP A 544 -37.50 -12.19 13.29
CA ASP A 544 -37.67 -13.36 14.14
C ASP A 544 -37.58 -12.92 15.62
N PRO A 545 -38.52 -13.35 16.48
CA PRO A 545 -38.52 -12.96 17.90
C PRO A 545 -37.23 -13.28 18.66
N ALA A 546 -36.43 -14.25 18.17
CA ALA A 546 -35.17 -14.65 18.77
C ALA A 546 -33.99 -13.69 18.46
N LEU A 547 -33.89 -13.17 17.23
CA LEU A 547 -32.80 -12.30 16.77
C LEU A 547 -33.10 -10.80 16.93
N LEU A 548 -34.26 -10.48 17.51
CA LEU A 548 -34.75 -9.12 17.72
C LEU A 548 -33.74 -8.22 18.46
N LYS A 549 -32.99 -8.79 19.40
CA LYS A 549 -32.02 -8.04 20.21
C LYS A 549 -30.79 -7.59 19.41
N GLU A 550 -30.19 -8.52 18.67
CA GLU A 550 -28.95 -8.26 17.92
C GLU A 550 -29.23 -7.30 16.77
N THR A 551 -30.33 -7.54 16.04
CA THR A 551 -30.76 -6.68 14.94
C THR A 551 -31.03 -5.23 15.38
N TRP A 552 -31.64 -5.00 16.55
CA TRP A 552 -31.86 -3.64 17.05
C TRP A 552 -30.60 -2.96 17.55
N LEU A 553 -29.65 -3.73 18.07
CA LEU A 553 -28.36 -3.20 18.50
C LEU A 553 -27.53 -2.84 17.27
N GLU A 554 -27.44 -3.72 16.28
CA GLU A 554 -26.79 -3.45 14.99
C GLU A 554 -27.42 -2.25 14.26
N ASP A 555 -28.75 -2.15 14.24
CA ASP A 555 -29.44 -1.00 13.66
C ASP A 555 -29.16 0.29 14.45
N GLY A 556 -29.07 0.22 15.77
CA GLY A 556 -28.69 1.34 16.62
C GLY A 556 -27.27 1.83 16.32
N GLU A 557 -26.29 0.91 16.31
CA GLU A 557 -24.89 1.18 15.97
C GLU A 557 -24.75 1.75 14.55
N ARG A 558 -25.48 1.19 13.58
CA ARG A 558 -25.49 1.69 12.20
C ARG A 558 -25.97 3.15 12.10
N MET A 559 -26.96 3.52 12.91
CA MET A 559 -27.47 4.90 12.94
C MET A 559 -26.52 5.84 13.68
N GLU A 560 -25.79 5.34 14.69
CA GLU A 560 -24.71 6.07 15.36
C GLU A 560 -23.53 6.36 14.42
N GLU A 561 -23.09 5.39 13.62
CA GLU A 561 -22.04 5.57 12.60
C GLU A 561 -22.40 6.69 11.60
N LYS A 562 -23.69 6.77 11.25
CA LYS A 562 -24.24 7.80 10.36
C LYS A 562 -24.51 9.14 11.05
N LYS A 563 -24.34 9.24 12.37
CA LYS A 563 -24.60 10.43 13.21
C LYS A 563 -26.07 10.83 13.32
N LEU A 564 -26.97 9.86 13.27
CA LEU A 564 -28.43 10.05 13.36
C LEU A 564 -28.92 9.71 14.77
N PHE A 565 -28.63 10.61 15.69
CA PHE A 565 -28.79 10.37 17.12
C PHE A 565 -30.26 10.31 17.54
N ALA A 566 -31.14 11.08 16.92
CA ALA A 566 -32.55 11.11 17.30
C ALA A 566 -33.29 9.85 16.84
N CYS A 567 -32.94 9.31 15.65
CA CYS A 567 -33.39 8.00 15.21
C CYS A 567 -32.88 6.89 16.13
N ALA A 568 -31.58 6.88 16.45
CA ALA A 568 -31.00 5.86 17.32
C ALA A 568 -31.63 5.87 18.73
N ARG A 569 -31.90 7.04 19.31
CA ARG A 569 -32.72 7.17 20.53
C ARG A 569 -34.10 6.53 20.40
N ALA A 570 -34.77 6.75 19.27
CA ALA A 570 -36.09 6.18 19.01
C ALA A 570 -36.05 4.65 18.94
N ILE A 571 -35.01 4.11 18.27
CA ILE A 571 -34.77 2.67 18.16
C ILE A 571 -34.59 2.09 19.56
N TYR A 572 -33.69 2.64 20.37
CA TYR A 572 -33.42 2.09 21.69
C TYR A 572 -34.61 2.27 22.66
N ARG A 573 -35.30 3.43 22.66
CA ARG A 573 -36.50 3.62 23.51
C ARG A 573 -37.63 2.66 23.12
N SER A 574 -37.91 2.50 21.83
CA SER A 574 -38.93 1.55 21.36
C SER A 574 -38.54 0.09 21.62
N ALA A 575 -37.25 -0.24 21.51
CA ALA A 575 -36.72 -1.54 21.87
C ALA A 575 -36.86 -1.81 23.38
N LEU A 576 -36.67 -0.80 24.23
CA LEU A 576 -36.81 -0.90 25.68
C LEU A 576 -38.26 -1.02 26.13
N GLU A 577 -39.21 -0.40 25.42
CA GLU A 577 -40.65 -0.60 25.67
C GLU A 577 -41.03 -2.08 25.57
N GLN A 578 -40.42 -2.81 24.64
CA GLN A 578 -40.65 -4.24 24.43
C GLN A 578 -39.79 -5.13 25.33
N MET A 579 -38.51 -4.78 25.54
CA MET A 579 -37.53 -5.59 26.30
C MET A 579 -36.85 -4.80 27.43
N LYS A 580 -37.57 -4.62 28.55
CA LYS A 580 -37.09 -3.82 29.70
C LYS A 580 -35.97 -4.47 30.53
N THR A 581 -35.79 -5.80 30.44
CA THR A 581 -34.96 -6.58 31.38
C THR A 581 -33.50 -6.76 30.95
N LYS A 582 -33.14 -6.38 29.72
CA LYS A 582 -31.81 -6.68 29.15
C LYS A 582 -30.82 -5.53 29.36
N LYS A 583 -29.69 -5.80 30.01
CA LYS A 583 -28.62 -4.83 30.30
C LYS A 583 -27.99 -4.16 29.08
N SER A 584 -27.80 -4.90 27.98
CA SER A 584 -27.03 -4.40 26.82
C SER A 584 -27.75 -3.24 26.11
N LEU A 585 -29.07 -3.26 26.09
CA LEU A 585 -29.88 -2.23 25.44
C LEU A 585 -29.90 -0.93 26.26
N TRP A 586 -29.98 -1.06 27.60
CA TRP A 586 -29.81 0.07 28.51
C TRP A 586 -28.41 0.67 28.43
N LEU A 587 -27.37 -0.17 28.30
CA LEU A 587 -25.99 0.31 28.13
C LEU A 587 -25.80 1.06 26.81
N ALA A 588 -26.29 0.52 25.69
CA ALA A 588 -26.21 1.19 24.40
C ALA A 588 -26.93 2.55 24.41
N LEU A 589 -28.12 2.62 25.01
CA LEU A 589 -28.84 3.89 25.15
C LEU A 589 -28.11 4.88 26.06
N ALA A 590 -27.59 4.43 27.20
CA ALA A 590 -26.86 5.29 28.12
C ALA A 590 -25.53 5.78 27.52
N GLU A 591 -24.86 4.95 26.73
CA GLU A 591 -23.67 5.33 25.98
C GLU A 591 -23.99 6.36 24.89
N LEU A 592 -25.10 6.17 24.17
CA LEU A 592 -25.56 7.14 23.20
C LEU A 592 -25.88 8.49 23.84
N GLU A 593 -26.60 8.49 24.97
CA GLU A 593 -26.99 9.73 25.64
C GLU A 593 -25.82 10.39 26.37
N THR A 594 -24.82 9.64 26.87
CA THR A 594 -23.61 10.25 27.43
C THR A 594 -22.74 10.91 26.36
N ARG A 595 -22.75 10.40 25.12
CA ARG A 595 -22.01 11.00 23.99
C ARG A 595 -22.74 12.19 23.35
N HIS A 596 -24.07 12.15 23.25
CA HIS A 596 -24.86 13.08 22.42
C HIS A 596 -26.08 13.70 23.12
N GLY A 597 -26.38 13.31 24.36
CA GLY A 597 -27.58 13.67 25.11
C GLY A 597 -27.42 14.89 26.01
N LYS A 598 -28.57 15.38 26.46
CA LYS A 598 -28.64 16.34 27.57
C LYS A 598 -28.40 15.60 28.88
N PRO A 599 -27.81 16.24 29.89
CA PRO A 599 -27.58 15.61 31.19
C PRO A 599 -28.87 15.10 31.84
N GLU A 600 -29.99 15.81 31.66
CA GLU A 600 -31.29 15.42 32.19
C GLU A 600 -31.82 14.12 31.57
N ASP A 601 -31.70 13.97 30.24
CA ASP A 601 -32.15 12.76 29.52
C ASP A 601 -31.33 11.53 29.95
N VAL A 602 -30.04 11.72 30.23
CA VAL A 602 -29.14 10.66 30.74
C VAL A 602 -29.57 10.22 32.13
N ASP A 603 -29.86 11.15 33.03
CA ASP A 603 -30.31 10.86 34.38
C ASP A 603 -31.66 10.14 34.39
N ASP A 604 -32.58 10.54 33.51
CA ASP A 604 -33.86 9.86 33.32
C ASP A 604 -33.69 8.42 32.82
N VAL A 605 -32.86 8.21 31.79
CA VAL A 605 -32.56 6.87 31.28
C VAL A 605 -31.89 6.02 32.35
N LEU A 606 -30.88 6.54 33.05
CA LEU A 606 -30.13 5.79 34.06
C LEU A 606 -30.98 5.49 35.29
N SER A 607 -31.86 6.41 35.71
CA SER A 607 -32.80 6.15 36.81
C SER A 607 -33.86 5.11 36.45
N GLN A 608 -34.29 5.04 35.18
CA GLN A 608 -35.15 3.98 34.69
C GLN A 608 -34.38 2.65 34.60
N ALA A 609 -33.13 2.70 34.12
CA ALA A 609 -32.27 1.53 33.99
C ALA A 609 -31.99 0.86 35.35
N THR A 610 -31.71 1.64 36.40
CA THR A 610 -31.45 1.12 37.74
C THR A 610 -32.71 0.53 38.40
N LYS A 611 -33.90 1.07 38.10
CA LYS A 611 -35.19 0.51 38.55
C LYS A 611 -35.50 -0.84 37.90
N TYR A 612 -35.29 -0.97 36.59
CA TYR A 612 -35.65 -2.18 35.83
C TYR A 612 -34.55 -3.26 35.85
N CYS A 613 -33.28 -2.87 35.95
CA CYS A 613 -32.12 -3.77 35.95
C CYS A 613 -31.23 -3.56 37.21
N PRO A 614 -31.70 -3.97 38.40
CA PRO A 614 -30.96 -3.75 39.65
C PRO A 614 -29.65 -4.54 39.73
N ASN A 615 -29.58 -5.73 39.11
CA ASN A 615 -28.41 -6.62 39.18
C ASN A 615 -27.23 -6.16 38.31
N SER A 616 -27.38 -5.10 37.52
CA SER A 616 -26.35 -4.66 36.57
C SER A 616 -25.46 -3.60 37.19
N ASP A 617 -24.25 -3.99 37.58
CA ASP A 617 -23.24 -3.14 38.21
C ASP A 617 -22.75 -1.99 37.31
N ILE A 618 -22.54 -2.25 36.02
CA ILE A 618 -22.04 -1.24 35.06
C ILE A 618 -23.01 -0.04 34.96
N LEU A 619 -24.33 -0.27 35.03
CA LEU A 619 -25.34 0.80 34.94
C LEU A 619 -25.31 1.68 36.19
N TRP A 620 -25.15 1.08 37.37
CA TRP A 620 -24.98 1.83 38.62
C TRP A 620 -23.69 2.66 38.62
N LEU A 621 -22.59 2.08 38.14
CA LEU A 621 -21.32 2.78 38.00
C LEU A 621 -21.40 3.95 37.00
N MET A 622 -22.12 3.76 35.90
CA MET A 622 -22.35 4.81 34.91
C MET A 622 -23.20 5.95 35.49
N ALA A 623 -24.26 5.63 36.24
CA ALA A 623 -25.08 6.61 36.95
C ALA A 623 -24.27 7.41 37.98
N ALA A 624 -23.47 6.72 38.80
CA ALA A 624 -22.59 7.37 39.76
C ALA A 624 -21.53 8.26 39.07
N LYS A 625 -20.91 7.78 37.99
CA LYS A 625 -19.93 8.55 37.20
C LYS A 625 -20.56 9.79 36.56
N HIS A 626 -21.78 9.69 36.03
CA HIS A 626 -22.47 10.81 35.41
C HIS A 626 -22.76 11.93 36.43
N LYS A 627 -23.33 11.59 37.59
CA LYS A 627 -23.56 12.56 38.67
C LYS A 627 -22.27 13.17 39.21
N TRP A 628 -21.21 12.37 39.25
CA TRP A 628 -19.91 12.86 39.66
C TRP A 628 -19.29 13.86 38.67
N ILE A 629 -19.42 13.62 37.35
CA ILE A 629 -18.98 14.59 36.32
C ILE A 629 -19.80 15.88 36.38
N GLN A 630 -21.07 15.81 36.77
CA GLN A 630 -21.90 16.99 37.03
C GLN A 630 -21.47 17.78 38.28
N GLY A 631 -20.60 17.20 39.12
CA GLY A 631 -20.12 17.80 40.37
C GLY A 631 -20.99 17.50 41.61
N ASP A 632 -22.05 16.70 41.47
CA ASP A 632 -22.92 16.31 42.59
C ASP A 632 -22.44 15.00 43.23
N VAL A 633 -21.58 15.17 44.24
CA VAL A 633 -20.94 14.08 44.97
C VAL A 633 -21.90 13.38 45.92
N GLU A 634 -22.85 14.11 46.50
CA GLU A 634 -23.80 13.59 47.49
C GLU A 634 -24.84 12.68 46.82
N SER A 635 -25.37 13.09 45.68
CA SER A 635 -26.24 12.23 44.86
C SER A 635 -25.50 11.00 44.35
N ALA A 636 -24.23 11.14 43.95
CA ALA A 636 -23.41 9.99 43.53
C ALA A 636 -23.21 8.98 44.69
N ARG A 637 -22.99 9.47 45.92
CA ARG A 637 -22.93 8.62 47.12
C ARG A 637 -24.26 7.93 47.41
N ALA A 638 -25.38 8.64 47.28
CA ALA A 638 -26.72 8.07 47.46
C ALA A 638 -26.98 6.94 46.45
N ILE A 639 -26.65 7.15 45.17
CA ILE A 639 -26.77 6.14 44.12
C ILE A 639 -25.88 4.93 44.40
N LEU A 640 -24.64 5.13 44.87
CA LEU A 640 -23.75 4.03 45.24
C LEU A 640 -24.26 3.28 46.49
N ALA A 641 -24.80 3.98 47.49
CA ALA A 641 -25.41 3.36 48.67
C ALA A 641 -26.65 2.54 48.30
N ASP A 642 -27.49 3.04 47.40
CA ASP A 642 -28.61 2.31 46.82
C ASP A 642 -28.13 1.08 46.06
N ALA A 643 -27.06 1.23 45.25
CA ALA A 643 -26.44 0.13 44.53
C ALA A 643 -25.91 -0.95 45.49
N TYR A 644 -25.27 -0.56 46.59
CA TYR A 644 -24.82 -1.49 47.65
C TYR A 644 -25.97 -2.22 48.32
N SER A 645 -27.13 -1.57 48.52
CA SER A 645 -28.30 -2.21 49.11
C SER A 645 -28.87 -3.33 48.22
N LYS A 646 -28.71 -3.20 46.90
CA LYS A 646 -29.22 -4.15 45.90
C LYS A 646 -28.19 -5.22 45.53
N ASN A 647 -26.92 -4.85 45.48
CA ASN A 647 -25.81 -5.68 45.02
C ASN A 647 -24.77 -5.81 46.15
N MET A 648 -25.08 -6.64 47.15
CA MET A 648 -24.23 -6.77 48.35
C MET A 648 -22.85 -7.36 48.08
N ASP A 649 -22.67 -8.12 46.98
CA ASP A 649 -21.48 -8.95 46.76
C ASP A 649 -20.54 -8.40 45.67
N VAL A 650 -20.88 -7.26 45.05
CA VAL A 650 -20.17 -6.79 43.85
C VAL A 650 -18.95 -5.92 44.18
N GLU A 651 -17.77 -6.42 43.79
CA GLU A 651 -16.47 -5.76 43.96
C GLU A 651 -16.42 -4.36 43.30
N SER A 652 -16.94 -4.22 42.08
CA SER A 652 -16.77 -3.03 41.25
C SER A 652 -17.41 -1.77 41.84
N ILE A 653 -18.60 -1.91 42.44
CA ILE A 653 -19.32 -0.84 43.15
C ILE A 653 -18.51 -0.39 44.36
N SER A 654 -17.92 -1.33 45.09
CA SER A 654 -17.16 -0.99 46.29
C SER A 654 -15.88 -0.22 46.02
N LEU A 655 -15.17 -0.62 44.97
CA LEU A 655 -13.97 0.09 44.52
C LEU A 655 -14.32 1.49 43.98
N ALA A 656 -15.47 1.66 43.34
CA ALA A 656 -15.93 2.96 42.86
C ALA A 656 -16.28 3.91 44.02
N ALA A 657 -16.94 3.42 45.07
CA ALA A 657 -17.20 4.21 46.27
C ALA A 657 -15.89 4.66 46.95
N VAL A 658 -14.93 3.75 47.09
CA VAL A 658 -13.60 4.09 47.64
C VAL A 658 -12.86 5.10 46.76
N LYS A 659 -12.96 4.96 45.43
CA LYS A 659 -12.36 5.92 44.48
C LYS A 659 -12.96 7.32 44.67
N LEU A 660 -14.28 7.43 44.79
CA LEU A 660 -14.97 8.69 44.98
C LEU A 660 -14.52 9.38 46.28
N GLU A 661 -14.50 8.66 47.40
CA GLU A 661 -14.06 9.26 48.67
C GLU A 661 -12.57 9.63 48.66
N ARG A 662 -11.73 8.87 47.93
CA ARG A 662 -10.31 9.17 47.79
C ARG A 662 -10.03 10.44 46.99
N GLU A 663 -10.86 10.77 46.00
CA GLU A 663 -10.72 12.00 45.20
C GLU A 663 -11.27 13.24 45.92
N HIS A 664 -12.15 13.04 46.92
CA HIS A 664 -12.71 14.11 47.76
C HIS A 664 -12.03 14.24 49.13
N ASP A 665 -10.88 13.59 49.34
CA ASP A 665 -10.05 13.67 50.56
C ASP A 665 -10.72 13.18 51.87
N GLU A 666 -11.81 12.43 51.77
CA GLU A 666 -12.53 11.82 52.90
C GLU A 666 -11.95 10.43 53.26
N PHE A 667 -10.68 10.42 53.66
CA PHE A 667 -9.92 9.18 53.88
C PHE A 667 -10.45 8.29 55.00
N GLU A 668 -11.01 8.88 56.07
CA GLU A 668 -11.54 8.12 57.20
C GLU A 668 -12.77 7.30 56.83
N ARG A 669 -13.67 7.89 56.02
CA ARG A 669 -14.82 7.17 55.46
C ARG A 669 -14.35 6.11 54.47
N ALA A 670 -13.34 6.41 53.66
CA ALA A 670 -12.73 5.43 52.76
C ALA A 670 -12.15 4.23 53.51
N ARG A 671 -11.47 4.44 54.66
CA ARG A 671 -10.99 3.36 55.54
C ARG A 671 -12.13 2.51 56.08
N ALA A 672 -13.18 3.14 56.61
CA ALA A 672 -14.35 2.43 57.14
C ALA A 672 -15.07 1.61 56.06
N LEU A 673 -15.21 2.16 54.85
CA LEU A 673 -15.76 1.46 53.69
C LEU A 673 -14.86 0.28 53.28
N LEU A 674 -13.54 0.45 53.27
CA LEU A 674 -12.60 -0.62 52.94
C LEU A 674 -12.58 -1.73 54.01
N GLU A 675 -12.65 -1.41 55.29
CA GLU A 675 -12.76 -2.40 56.36
C GLU A 675 -14.06 -3.21 56.25
N ARG A 676 -15.17 -2.53 55.97
CA ARG A 676 -16.45 -3.19 55.70
C ARG A 676 -16.37 -4.07 54.45
N SER A 677 -15.77 -3.56 53.37
CA SER A 677 -15.62 -4.28 52.09
C SER A 677 -14.68 -5.49 52.22
N ARG A 678 -13.66 -5.43 53.08
CA ARG A 678 -12.80 -6.56 53.42
C ARG A 678 -13.58 -7.68 54.12
N LYS A 679 -14.47 -7.35 55.05
CA LYS A 679 -15.31 -8.33 55.76
C LYS A 679 -16.36 -8.98 54.85
N GLN A 680 -16.89 -8.23 53.89
CA GLN A 680 -17.97 -8.70 53.01
C GLN A 680 -17.45 -9.46 51.78
N CYS A 681 -16.54 -8.86 51.01
CA CYS A 681 -16.13 -9.40 49.70
C CYS A 681 -14.70 -9.97 49.70
N GLY A 682 -13.86 -9.62 50.70
CA GLY A 682 -12.53 -10.22 50.92
C GLY A 682 -11.58 -10.27 49.73
N THR A 683 -11.88 -9.53 48.64
CA THR A 683 -11.25 -9.73 47.33
C THR A 683 -9.86 -9.11 47.28
N ARG A 684 -8.93 -9.74 46.55
CA ARG A 684 -7.54 -9.29 46.37
C ARG A 684 -7.39 -7.81 45.97
N LYS A 685 -8.27 -7.25 45.13
CA LYS A 685 -8.16 -5.83 44.74
C LYS A 685 -8.60 -4.87 45.84
N ILE A 686 -9.52 -5.27 46.72
CA ILE A 686 -9.93 -4.46 47.87
C ILE A 686 -8.76 -4.35 48.85
N TRP A 687 -8.06 -5.47 49.11
CA TRP A 687 -6.82 -5.48 49.89
C TRP A 687 -5.75 -4.58 49.26
N MET A 688 -5.55 -4.70 47.95
CA MET A 688 -4.65 -3.84 47.18
C MET A 688 -5.01 -2.35 47.35
N GLN A 689 -6.29 -1.97 47.24
CA GLN A 689 -6.72 -0.59 47.43
C GLN A 689 -6.54 -0.11 48.87
N SER A 690 -6.77 -0.95 49.88
CA SER A 690 -6.51 -0.57 51.27
C SER A 690 -5.03 -0.27 51.53
N ILE A 691 -4.13 -1.07 50.95
CA ILE A 691 -2.69 -0.84 51.06
C ILE A 691 -2.30 0.42 50.29
N GLN A 692 -2.87 0.62 49.09
CA GLN A 692 -2.62 1.83 48.30
C GLN A 692 -3.14 3.11 48.98
N LEU A 693 -4.24 3.04 49.74
CA LEU A 693 -4.75 4.17 50.51
C LEU A 693 -3.75 4.58 51.59
N GLU A 694 -3.27 3.63 52.41
CA GLU A 694 -2.28 3.94 53.44
C GLU A 694 -0.92 4.35 52.86
N ARG A 695 -0.54 3.78 51.71
CA ARG A 695 0.64 4.20 50.95
C ARG A 695 0.53 5.64 50.44
N GLN A 696 -0.66 6.10 50.06
CA GLN A 696 -0.87 7.51 49.68
C GLN A 696 -0.76 8.46 50.87
N LEU A 697 -1.15 8.00 52.05
CA LEU A 697 -1.13 8.80 53.28
C LEU A 697 0.25 8.78 53.98
N GLY A 698 1.22 8.02 53.46
CA GLY A 698 2.55 7.88 54.05
C GLY A 698 2.61 6.99 55.30
N ASN A 699 1.52 6.29 55.64
CA ASN A 699 1.45 5.39 56.78
C ASN A 699 2.03 4.01 56.44
N TYR A 700 3.35 3.93 56.25
CA TYR A 700 4.01 2.72 55.77
C TYR A 700 3.93 1.54 56.76
N SER A 701 3.90 1.79 58.07
CA SER A 701 3.81 0.72 59.08
C SER A 701 2.51 -0.08 58.96
N VAL A 702 1.37 0.62 58.99
CA VAL A 702 0.04 0.02 58.82
C VAL A 702 -0.08 -0.61 57.42
N ALA A 703 0.50 0.01 56.40
CA ALA A 703 0.49 -0.54 55.05
C ALA A 703 1.26 -1.88 54.95
N ILE A 704 2.38 -2.02 55.65
CA ILE A 704 3.15 -3.27 55.71
C ILE A 704 2.35 -4.36 56.44
N ASP A 705 1.78 -4.06 57.60
CA ASP A 705 0.96 -5.01 58.36
C ASP A 705 -0.24 -5.51 57.55
N LEU A 706 -0.92 -4.59 56.84
CA LEU A 706 -2.02 -4.92 55.94
C LEU A 706 -1.56 -5.73 54.73
N CYS A 707 -0.35 -5.47 54.24
CA CYS A 707 0.24 -6.21 53.14
C CYS A 707 0.59 -7.64 53.54
N ASP A 708 1.20 -7.83 54.71
CA ASP A 708 1.55 -9.16 55.22
C ASP A 708 0.28 -9.98 55.51
N GLN A 709 -0.74 -9.39 56.13
CA GLN A 709 -2.08 -10.02 56.27
C GLN A 709 -2.69 -10.39 54.91
N ALA A 710 -2.56 -9.51 53.91
CA ALA A 710 -3.09 -9.78 52.58
C ALA A 710 -2.31 -10.89 51.86
N LEU A 711 -1.00 -11.00 52.09
CA LEU A 711 -0.16 -12.07 51.53
C LEU A 711 -0.46 -13.43 52.17
N GLU A 712 -0.83 -13.47 53.45
CA GLU A 712 -1.30 -14.70 54.11
C GLU A 712 -2.62 -15.21 53.50
N ILE A 713 -3.55 -14.29 53.21
CA ILE A 713 -4.87 -14.63 52.66
C ILE A 713 -4.78 -14.92 51.15
N HIS A 714 -3.99 -14.14 50.40
CA HIS A 714 -3.86 -14.21 48.95
C HIS A 714 -2.40 -14.34 48.47
N PRO A 715 -1.72 -15.48 48.70
CA PRO A 715 -0.32 -15.67 48.32
C PRO A 715 -0.04 -15.65 46.81
N TYR A 716 -1.05 -16.01 45.99
CA TYR A 716 -0.90 -16.17 44.54
C TYR A 716 -1.14 -14.87 43.75
N PHE A 717 -1.30 -13.72 44.42
CA PHE A 717 -1.55 -12.46 43.73
C PHE A 717 -0.28 -11.62 43.58
N ASP A 718 0.21 -11.56 42.34
CA ASP A 718 1.45 -10.89 41.92
C ASP A 718 1.56 -9.40 42.33
N LYS A 719 0.46 -8.64 42.23
CA LYS A 719 0.46 -7.21 42.53
C LYS A 719 0.67 -6.92 44.02
N LEU A 720 0.23 -7.80 44.92
CA LEU A 720 0.51 -7.63 46.35
C LEU A 720 2.01 -7.76 46.62
N TRP A 721 2.68 -8.76 46.05
CA TRP A 721 4.14 -8.91 46.14
C TRP A 721 4.89 -7.71 45.56
N MET A 722 4.42 -7.16 44.43
CA MET A 722 5.00 -5.95 43.85
C MET A 722 4.86 -4.74 44.79
N ILE A 723 3.69 -4.57 45.41
CA ILE A 723 3.45 -3.47 46.35
C ILE A 723 4.25 -3.67 47.63
N ALA A 724 4.35 -4.89 48.15
CA ALA A 724 5.12 -5.24 49.34
C ALA A 724 6.59 -4.82 49.18
N GLY A 725 7.23 -5.20 48.06
CA GLY A 725 8.61 -4.81 47.80
C GLY A 725 8.77 -3.31 47.52
N GLN A 726 7.80 -2.67 46.85
CA GLN A 726 7.82 -1.21 46.67
C GLN A 726 7.68 -0.42 47.98
N LEU A 727 6.82 -0.86 48.89
CA LEU A 727 6.65 -0.22 50.20
C LEU A 727 7.97 -0.21 50.98
N ARG A 728 8.74 -1.29 50.91
CA ARG A 728 10.05 -1.38 51.58
C ARG A 728 11.14 -0.53 50.92
N LEU A 729 11.01 -0.25 49.63
CA LEU A 729 11.89 0.68 48.92
C LEU A 729 11.54 2.16 49.18
N GLU A 730 10.31 2.46 49.58
CA GLU A 730 9.81 3.82 49.84
C GLU A 730 9.88 4.24 51.31
N LEU A 731 10.32 3.34 52.20
CA LEU A 731 10.60 3.68 53.59
C LEU A 731 11.68 4.79 53.66
N PRO A 732 11.60 5.69 54.67
CA PRO A 732 12.63 6.72 54.89
C PRO A 732 14.06 6.16 54.97
N GLU A 733 14.19 4.91 55.46
CA GLU A 733 15.39 4.09 55.31
C GLU A 733 15.08 2.94 54.33
N PRO A 734 15.65 2.95 53.10
CA PRO A 734 15.31 1.97 52.08
C PRO A 734 15.99 0.62 52.33
N ASP A 735 15.22 -0.39 52.70
CA ASP A 735 15.70 -1.77 52.90
C ASP A 735 15.70 -2.57 51.58
N VAL A 736 16.66 -2.28 50.70
CA VAL A 736 16.75 -2.90 49.36
C VAL A 736 16.96 -4.42 49.43
N ALA A 737 17.73 -4.90 50.41
CA ALA A 737 17.99 -6.33 50.60
C ALA A 737 16.72 -7.13 50.94
N THR A 738 15.85 -6.57 51.79
CA THR A 738 14.60 -7.24 52.15
C THR A 738 13.59 -7.19 51.01
N ALA A 739 13.55 -6.09 50.25
CA ALA A 739 12.73 -5.97 49.05
C ALA A 739 13.12 -7.01 47.98
N ILE A 740 14.42 -7.23 47.74
CA ILE A 740 14.91 -8.25 46.81
C ILE A 740 14.47 -9.66 47.24
N ASN A 741 14.51 -9.97 48.53
CA ASN A 741 14.07 -11.28 49.02
C ASN A 741 12.56 -11.47 48.83
N ILE A 742 11.74 -10.45 49.11
CA ILE A 742 10.29 -10.49 48.86
C ILE A 742 9.99 -10.66 47.38
N PHE A 743 10.74 -9.98 46.50
CA PHE A 743 10.55 -10.14 45.07
C PHE A 743 10.95 -11.54 44.60
N LYS A 744 11.98 -12.16 45.18
CA LYS A 744 12.35 -13.56 44.90
C LYS A 744 11.30 -14.53 45.42
N ASP A 745 10.87 -14.37 46.66
CA ASP A 745 9.83 -15.19 47.29
C ASP A 745 8.52 -15.10 46.48
N GLY A 746 8.12 -13.88 46.12
CA GLY A 746 6.97 -13.65 45.24
C GLY A 746 7.18 -14.23 43.83
N ALA A 747 8.39 -14.23 43.29
CA ALA A 747 8.69 -14.79 41.97
C ALA A 747 8.75 -16.32 41.97
N ASP A 748 8.98 -16.94 43.14
CA ASP A 748 8.83 -18.37 43.36
C ASP A 748 7.34 -18.76 43.48
N GLN A 749 6.53 -17.95 44.17
CA GLN A 749 5.08 -18.17 44.31
C GLN A 749 4.27 -17.83 43.05
N CYS A 750 4.67 -16.78 42.32
CA CYS A 750 4.01 -16.29 41.12
C CYS A 750 4.98 -16.26 39.90
N PRO A 751 5.40 -17.41 39.36
CA PRO A 751 6.39 -17.45 38.29
C PRO A 751 5.92 -16.83 36.96
N TRP A 752 4.60 -16.72 36.75
CA TRP A 752 4.00 -16.16 35.53
C TRP A 752 4.06 -14.63 35.45
N SER A 753 4.32 -13.94 36.56
CA SER A 753 4.25 -12.48 36.62
C SER A 753 5.55 -11.82 36.16
N VAL A 754 5.60 -11.37 34.91
CA VAL A 754 6.80 -10.70 34.35
C VAL A 754 7.09 -9.37 35.07
N GLY A 755 6.06 -8.65 35.51
CA GLY A 755 6.23 -7.38 36.23
C GLY A 755 7.04 -7.51 37.53
N LEU A 756 6.89 -8.62 38.25
CA LEU A 756 7.63 -8.89 39.48
C LEU A 756 9.11 -9.17 39.19
N TRP A 757 9.39 -9.97 38.15
CA TRP A 757 10.75 -10.20 37.66
C TRP A 757 11.44 -8.90 37.24
N LEU A 758 10.72 -8.01 36.53
CA LEU A 758 11.25 -6.72 36.10
C LEU A 758 11.58 -5.80 37.28
N LEU A 759 10.73 -5.73 38.30
CA LEU A 759 10.99 -4.95 39.51
C LEU A 759 12.17 -5.50 40.30
N ALA A 760 12.27 -6.83 40.42
CA ALA A 760 13.43 -7.49 41.04
C ALA A 760 14.73 -7.13 40.31
N LEU A 761 14.71 -7.16 38.98
CA LEU A 761 15.85 -6.77 38.15
C LEU A 761 16.17 -5.29 38.27
N GLU A 762 15.17 -4.41 38.32
CA GLU A 762 15.39 -2.96 38.50
C GLU A 762 16.03 -2.67 39.87
N SER A 763 15.59 -3.34 40.94
CA SER A 763 16.24 -3.21 42.26
C SER A 763 17.70 -3.65 42.24
N LEU A 764 18.02 -4.76 41.57
CA LEU A 764 19.41 -5.25 41.46
C LEU A 764 20.29 -4.35 40.61
N VAL A 765 19.73 -3.71 39.58
CA VAL A 765 20.46 -2.74 38.75
C VAL A 765 20.73 -1.45 39.54
N ARG A 766 19.80 -1.00 40.38
CA ARG A 766 20.05 0.17 41.25
C ARG A 766 21.23 -0.05 42.19
N ASP A 767 21.43 -1.29 42.65
CA ASP A 767 22.57 -1.68 43.48
C ASP A 767 23.85 -2.00 42.66
N ASN A 768 23.85 -1.77 41.34
CA ASN A 768 24.93 -2.08 40.39
C ASN A 768 25.37 -3.57 40.37
N GLU A 769 24.54 -4.49 40.86
CA GLU A 769 24.83 -5.93 40.88
C GLU A 769 24.42 -6.62 39.57
N HIS A 770 25.01 -6.19 38.44
CA HIS A 770 24.65 -6.69 37.10
C HIS A 770 24.83 -8.21 36.94
N ALA A 771 25.77 -8.83 37.65
CA ALA A 771 25.99 -10.29 37.60
C ALA A 771 24.82 -11.08 38.21
N LYS A 772 24.29 -10.63 39.36
CA LYS A 772 23.11 -11.24 39.97
C LYS A 772 21.86 -10.97 39.14
N ALA A 773 21.77 -9.80 38.50
CA ALA A 773 20.70 -9.47 37.57
C ALA A 773 20.69 -10.43 36.36
N ARG A 774 21.84 -10.71 35.73
CA ARG A 774 21.94 -11.71 34.64
C ARG A 774 21.47 -13.10 35.07
N ALA A 775 21.96 -13.57 36.22
CA ALA A 775 21.55 -14.86 36.76
C ALA A 775 20.03 -14.92 37.01
N LEU A 776 19.44 -13.82 37.49
CA LEU A 776 17.99 -13.72 37.71
C LEU A 776 17.21 -13.67 36.39
N VAL A 777 17.73 -12.98 35.35
CA VAL A 777 17.15 -13.00 33.99
C VAL A 777 17.13 -14.43 33.44
N ASP A 778 18.23 -15.17 33.57
CA ASP A 778 18.31 -16.55 33.07
C ASP A 778 17.40 -17.50 33.87
N ALA A 779 17.30 -17.30 35.19
CA ALA A 779 16.33 -18.00 36.04
C ALA A 779 14.87 -17.69 35.63
N ALA A 780 14.56 -16.43 35.36
CA ALA A 780 13.23 -16.02 34.90
C ALA A 780 12.91 -16.63 33.52
N LYS A 781 13.85 -16.56 32.56
CA LYS A 781 13.68 -17.14 31.23
C LYS A 781 13.48 -18.64 31.27
N THR A 782 14.27 -19.35 32.07
CA THR A 782 14.13 -20.81 32.21
C THR A 782 12.78 -21.19 32.83
N LYS A 783 12.34 -20.52 33.90
CA LYS A 783 11.02 -20.73 34.51
C LYS A 783 9.87 -20.44 33.55
N ILE A 784 9.95 -19.33 32.81
CA ILE A 784 8.94 -18.95 31.80
C ILE A 784 8.91 -19.97 30.64
N ARG A 785 10.07 -20.42 30.14
CA ARG A 785 10.15 -21.47 29.11
C ARG A 785 9.60 -22.81 29.59
N CYS A 786 9.75 -23.15 30.86
CA CYS A 786 9.14 -24.35 31.45
C CYS A 786 7.60 -24.28 31.48
N ILE A 787 7.02 -23.08 31.61
CA ILE A 787 5.57 -22.84 31.62
C ILE A 787 5.00 -22.80 30.20
N LEU A 788 5.66 -22.09 29.26
CA LEU A 788 5.17 -21.95 27.88
C LEU A 788 5.35 -23.22 27.02
N GLY A 789 6.28 -24.11 27.38
CA GLY A 789 6.52 -25.34 26.63
C GLY A 789 6.87 -25.09 25.15
N PRO A 790 6.48 -25.98 24.21
CA PRO A 790 6.81 -25.84 22.78
C PRO A 790 5.99 -24.79 22.02
N ARG A 791 5.05 -24.07 22.66
CA ARG A 791 4.18 -23.05 22.02
C ARG A 791 4.93 -21.80 21.55
N LEU A 792 6.21 -21.67 21.90
CA LEU A 792 7.14 -20.64 21.41
C LEU A 792 7.61 -20.89 19.95
N LYS A 793 7.34 -22.06 19.36
CA LYS A 793 7.91 -22.46 18.07
C LYS A 793 6.92 -22.24 16.92
N HIS A 794 7.13 -21.20 16.12
CA HIS A 794 6.55 -21.08 14.78
C HIS A 794 7.52 -21.43 13.64
N THR A 795 8.77 -21.79 13.95
CA THR A 795 9.78 -22.16 12.93
C THR A 795 10.39 -23.53 13.24
N GLU A 796 10.29 -24.45 12.28
CA GLU A 796 10.71 -25.86 12.41
C GLU A 796 12.25 -26.05 12.49
N GLN A 797 13.06 -24.99 12.50
CA GLN A 797 14.49 -25.08 12.19
C GLN A 797 15.50 -24.74 13.31
N VAL A 798 15.09 -24.52 14.56
CA VAL A 798 16.04 -24.27 15.66
C VAL A 798 16.10 -25.44 16.66
N ALA A 799 17.33 -25.91 16.89
CA ALA A 799 17.69 -27.09 17.66
C ALA A 799 17.01 -27.15 19.04
N THR A 800 16.60 -28.36 19.40
CA THR A 800 16.01 -28.73 20.70
C THR A 800 16.93 -28.37 21.86
N VAL A 801 16.68 -27.24 22.52
CA VAL A 801 17.16 -27.05 23.90
C VAL A 801 16.18 -27.76 24.82
N ASN A 802 16.64 -28.83 25.46
CA ASN A 802 15.86 -29.69 26.36
C ASN A 802 15.39 -28.89 27.59
N THR A 803 14.18 -28.33 27.55
CA THR A 803 13.51 -27.83 28.75
C THR A 803 12.70 -28.96 29.40
N LYS A 804 12.86 -29.17 30.71
CA LYS A 804 12.01 -30.09 31.49
C LYS A 804 10.59 -29.54 31.44
N LYS A 805 9.66 -30.28 30.82
CA LYS A 805 8.23 -29.93 30.79
C LYS A 805 7.62 -30.14 32.17
N LEU A 806 6.88 -29.16 32.69
CA LEU A 806 6.04 -29.35 33.89
C LEU A 806 4.92 -30.35 33.59
N SER A 807 4.44 -31.03 34.63
CA SER A 807 3.30 -31.95 34.48
C SER A 807 2.01 -31.18 34.17
N PRO A 808 1.07 -31.74 33.38
CA PRO A 808 -0.22 -31.09 33.09
C PRO A 808 -1.02 -30.71 34.35
N THR A 809 -0.88 -31.48 35.43
CA THR A 809 -1.50 -31.22 36.74
C THR A 809 -0.90 -30.00 37.46
N GLU A 810 0.41 -29.77 37.34
CA GLU A 810 1.06 -28.58 37.88
C GLU A 810 0.72 -27.32 37.07
N LEU A 811 0.64 -27.43 35.74
CA LEU A 811 0.19 -26.32 34.88
C LEU A 811 -1.26 -25.92 35.17
N LEU A 812 -2.13 -26.91 35.37
CA LEU A 812 -3.52 -26.66 35.76
C LEU A 812 -3.62 -26.04 37.16
N ARG A 813 -2.75 -26.45 38.10
CA ARG A 813 -2.68 -25.84 39.44
C ARG A 813 -2.25 -24.37 39.36
N LEU A 814 -1.25 -24.05 38.54
CA LEU A 814 -0.80 -22.68 38.30
C LEU A 814 -1.87 -21.84 37.59
N ALA A 815 -2.57 -22.41 36.60
CA ALA A 815 -3.66 -21.74 35.88
C ALA A 815 -4.87 -21.48 36.79
N ARG A 816 -5.23 -22.42 37.67
CA ARG A 816 -6.28 -22.23 38.68
C ARG A 816 -5.88 -21.21 39.76
N ALA A 817 -4.61 -21.18 40.16
CA ALA A 817 -4.06 -20.16 41.06
C ALA A 817 -4.05 -18.76 40.43
N TYR A 818 -3.89 -18.66 39.11
CA TYR A 818 -3.99 -17.40 38.37
C TYR A 818 -5.45 -16.92 38.24
N GLY A 819 -6.37 -17.83 37.94
CA GLY A 819 -7.80 -17.57 37.75
C GLY A 819 -8.62 -17.45 39.04
N ASP A 820 -8.01 -17.66 40.22
CA ASP A 820 -8.68 -17.74 41.53
C ASP A 820 -9.87 -18.72 41.54
N ILE A 821 -9.77 -19.85 40.85
CA ILE A 821 -10.82 -20.87 40.85
C ILE A 821 -10.55 -21.85 42.00
N PRO A 822 -11.48 -22.01 42.98
CA PRO A 822 -11.31 -22.97 44.05
C PRO A 822 -11.08 -24.38 43.50
N ALA A 823 -10.14 -25.12 44.09
CA ALA A 823 -9.75 -26.46 43.65
C ALA A 823 -10.90 -27.49 43.63
N ALA A 824 -12.04 -27.18 44.27
CA ALA A 824 -13.23 -28.02 44.39
C ALA A 824 -14.24 -27.88 43.24
N THR A 825 -14.03 -26.98 42.28
CA THR A 825 -14.95 -26.78 41.15
C THR A 825 -14.59 -27.74 40.02
N THR A 826 -15.49 -28.68 39.68
CA THR A 826 -15.34 -29.57 38.52
C THR A 826 -15.58 -28.79 37.22
N THR A 827 -14.53 -28.27 36.62
CA THR A 827 -14.52 -27.65 35.28
C THR A 827 -14.37 -28.75 34.20
N SER A 828 -14.98 -28.53 33.03
CA SER A 828 -14.82 -29.39 31.87
C SER A 828 -13.39 -29.33 31.31
N MET A 829 -12.91 -30.40 30.65
CA MET A 829 -11.55 -30.44 30.06
C MET A 829 -11.27 -29.26 29.10
N GLN A 830 -12.30 -28.73 28.44
CA GLN A 830 -12.20 -27.56 27.55
C GLN A 830 -11.95 -26.26 28.32
N GLU A 831 -12.64 -26.04 29.45
CA GLU A 831 -12.43 -24.87 30.30
C GLU A 831 -11.04 -24.88 30.97
N GLU A 832 -10.52 -26.08 31.29
CA GLU A 832 -9.17 -26.26 31.81
C GLU A 832 -8.07 -25.92 30.79
N GLU A 833 -8.25 -26.32 29.53
CA GLU A 833 -7.36 -25.96 28.43
C GLU A 833 -7.43 -24.46 28.12
N GLU A 834 -8.62 -23.85 28.15
CA GLU A 834 -8.83 -22.41 27.95
C GLU A 834 -8.18 -21.57 29.06
N LEU A 835 -8.24 -22.02 30.32
CA LEU A 835 -7.55 -21.39 31.45
C LEU A 835 -6.02 -21.43 31.27
N ILE A 836 -5.47 -22.58 30.88
CA ILE A 836 -4.03 -22.71 30.61
C ILE A 836 -3.64 -21.84 29.42
N GLU A 837 -4.45 -21.80 28.36
CA GLU A 837 -4.22 -20.97 27.19
C GLU A 837 -4.27 -19.47 27.54
N SER A 838 -5.21 -19.03 28.38
CA SER A 838 -5.30 -17.65 28.85
C SER A 838 -4.07 -17.20 29.64
N LEU A 839 -3.56 -18.07 30.51
CA LEU A 839 -2.32 -17.85 31.26
C LEU A 839 -1.12 -17.78 30.31
N CYS A 840 -1.01 -18.72 29.36
CA CYS A 840 0.05 -18.72 28.37
C CYS A 840 0.02 -17.46 27.49
N GLN A 841 -1.15 -17.02 27.03
CA GLN A 841 -1.30 -15.80 26.22
C GLN A 841 -0.89 -14.55 27.01
N ASN A 842 -1.21 -14.46 28.29
CA ASN A 842 -0.83 -13.31 29.12
C ASN A 842 0.68 -13.26 29.41
N ILE A 843 1.31 -14.42 29.61
CA ILE A 843 2.77 -14.50 29.72
C ILE A 843 3.41 -14.15 28.38
N LEU A 844 2.87 -14.65 27.26
CA LEU A 844 3.41 -14.37 25.92
C LEU A 844 3.40 -12.86 25.61
N LYS A 845 2.31 -12.16 25.93
CA LYS A 845 2.19 -10.70 25.76
C LYS A 845 3.22 -9.89 26.56
N SER A 846 3.71 -10.42 27.67
CA SER A 846 4.59 -9.70 28.60
C SER A 846 6.04 -10.19 28.57
N CYS A 847 6.31 -11.36 27.99
CA CYS A 847 7.64 -11.96 27.91
C CYS A 847 8.66 -11.09 27.16
N ASP A 848 8.20 -10.37 26.13
CA ASP A 848 9.01 -9.43 25.36
C ASP A 848 9.73 -8.40 26.25
N LEU A 849 9.09 -7.96 27.33
CA LEU A 849 9.64 -6.96 28.25
C LEU A 849 10.83 -7.50 29.03
N LEU A 850 10.86 -8.80 29.35
CA LEU A 850 11.98 -9.44 30.02
C LEU A 850 13.21 -9.49 29.10
N TRP A 851 13.01 -9.81 27.83
CA TRP A 851 14.08 -9.78 26.83
C TRP A 851 14.59 -8.36 26.59
N LEU A 852 13.70 -7.39 26.50
CA LEU A 852 14.05 -5.99 26.36
C LEU A 852 14.89 -5.51 27.57
N ARG A 853 14.47 -5.85 28.80
CA ARG A 853 15.24 -5.49 30.00
C ARG A 853 16.59 -6.21 30.05
N ALA A 854 16.67 -7.46 29.58
CA ALA A 854 17.95 -8.16 29.47
C ALA A 854 18.92 -7.44 28.51
N VAL A 855 18.41 -6.95 27.37
CA VAL A 855 19.21 -6.14 26.43
C VAL A 855 19.64 -4.83 27.08
N ASP A 856 18.75 -4.14 27.79
CA ASP A 856 19.07 -2.90 28.50
C ASP A 856 20.14 -3.11 29.59
N ILE A 857 20.09 -4.20 30.35
CA ILE A 857 21.11 -4.54 31.36
C ILE A 857 22.49 -4.72 30.70
N GLU A 858 22.55 -5.37 29.53
CA GLU A 858 23.83 -5.53 28.82
C GLU A 858 24.36 -4.21 28.26
N LEU A 859 23.47 -3.33 27.77
CA LEU A 859 23.83 -1.97 27.35
C LEU A 859 24.32 -1.12 28.52
N GLU A 860 23.64 -1.16 29.67
CA GLU A 860 24.05 -0.49 30.91
C GLU A 860 25.41 -1.00 31.41
N SER A 861 25.69 -2.29 31.22
CA SER A 861 27.00 -2.90 31.54
C SER A 861 28.12 -2.58 30.54
N GLY A 862 27.80 -1.87 29.43
CA GLY A 862 28.75 -1.50 28.38
C GLY A 862 29.05 -2.59 27.33
N ASN A 863 28.39 -3.76 27.42
CA ASN A 863 28.64 -4.90 26.53
C ASN A 863 27.71 -4.88 25.30
N ALA A 864 27.94 -3.95 24.37
CA ALA A 864 27.11 -3.80 23.17
C ALA A 864 27.04 -5.09 22.33
N GLY A 865 28.13 -5.84 22.19
CA GLY A 865 28.15 -7.09 21.42
C GLY A 865 27.19 -8.16 21.99
N ASN A 866 27.14 -8.30 23.31
CA ASN A 866 26.19 -9.19 23.97
C ASN A 866 24.76 -8.67 23.82
N ALA A 867 24.54 -7.35 23.88
CA ALA A 867 23.21 -6.77 23.64
C ALA A 867 22.67 -7.11 22.23
N TYR A 868 23.50 -7.03 21.19
CA TYR A 868 23.11 -7.45 19.82
C TYR A 868 22.82 -8.95 19.74
N PHE A 869 23.65 -9.79 20.37
CA PHE A 869 23.43 -11.23 20.41
C PHE A 869 22.09 -11.55 21.10
N MET A 870 21.84 -10.96 22.26
CA MET A 870 20.59 -11.13 23.02
C MET A 870 19.37 -10.62 22.25
N MET A 871 19.51 -9.51 21.51
CA MET A 871 18.45 -9.01 20.64
C MET A 871 18.15 -9.98 19.50
N SER A 872 19.19 -10.50 18.82
CA SER A 872 19.05 -11.49 17.76
C SER A 872 18.39 -12.78 18.27
N SER A 873 18.82 -13.30 19.42
CA SER A 873 18.19 -14.45 20.07
C SER A 873 16.73 -14.17 20.44
N SER A 874 16.41 -12.96 20.91
CA SER A 874 15.04 -12.60 21.25
C SER A 874 14.12 -12.55 20.03
N LEU A 875 14.60 -12.06 18.87
CA LEU A 875 13.81 -12.02 17.63
C LEU A 875 13.66 -13.40 16.99
N GLN A 876 14.61 -14.32 17.22
CA GLN A 876 14.47 -15.73 16.81
C GLN A 876 13.39 -16.45 17.63
N GLU A 877 13.31 -16.16 18.93
CA GLU A 877 12.29 -16.74 19.82
C GLU A 877 10.91 -16.07 19.63
N PHE A 878 10.88 -14.76 19.37
CA PHE A 878 9.66 -13.95 19.25
C PHE A 878 9.68 -13.08 17.99
N PRO A 879 9.43 -13.66 16.81
CA PRO A 879 9.42 -12.91 15.56
C PRO A 879 8.27 -11.90 15.45
N ASP A 880 7.16 -12.11 16.18
CA ASP A 880 5.95 -11.28 16.10
C ASP A 880 5.91 -10.15 17.15
N SER A 881 6.98 -10.01 17.94
CA SER A 881 7.03 -9.10 19.07
C SER A 881 7.31 -7.65 18.66
N GLY A 882 6.28 -6.80 18.74
CA GLY A 882 6.38 -5.38 18.41
C GLY A 882 7.40 -4.59 19.22
N ASN A 883 7.52 -4.89 20.52
CA ASN A 883 8.44 -4.21 21.44
C ASN A 883 9.91 -4.45 21.08
N LEU A 884 10.26 -5.70 20.79
CA LEU A 884 11.63 -6.10 20.48
C LEU A 884 12.06 -5.53 19.13
N TRP A 885 11.21 -5.57 18.11
CA TRP A 885 11.48 -4.93 16.83
C TRP A 885 11.68 -3.42 16.95
N ALA A 886 10.85 -2.73 17.74
CA ALA A 886 11.01 -1.28 17.98
C ALA A 886 12.38 -0.97 18.59
N ARG A 887 12.84 -1.76 19.57
CA ARG A 887 14.17 -1.59 20.16
C ARG A 887 15.30 -2.00 19.20
N ALA A 888 15.11 -3.06 18.40
CA ALA A 888 16.08 -3.52 17.42
C ALA A 888 16.37 -2.45 16.35
N ILE A 889 15.35 -1.71 15.90
CA ILE A 889 15.53 -0.60 14.95
C ILE A 889 16.51 0.45 15.49
N PHE A 890 16.42 0.80 16.77
CA PHE A 890 17.30 1.82 17.37
C PHE A 890 18.67 1.27 17.78
N LEU A 891 18.79 -0.05 17.96
CA LEU A 891 20.07 -0.69 18.22
C LEU A 891 20.94 -0.70 16.95
N GLU A 892 20.36 -0.90 15.76
CA GLU A 892 21.08 -0.92 14.49
C GLU A 892 21.70 0.43 14.10
N GLU A 893 22.75 0.38 13.27
CA GLU A 893 23.42 1.57 12.74
C GLU A 893 22.47 2.42 11.87
N ARG A 894 22.65 3.75 11.88
CA ARG A 894 21.76 4.75 11.25
C ARG A 894 21.35 4.43 9.80
N ASN A 895 22.26 3.90 8.98
CA ASN A 895 22.00 3.59 7.58
C ASN A 895 21.07 2.36 7.41
N ALA A 896 21.16 1.39 8.33
CA ALA A 896 20.38 0.16 8.32
C ALA A 896 19.01 0.30 9.02
N GLN A 897 18.77 1.38 9.77
CA GLN A 897 17.51 1.56 10.51
C GLN A 897 16.28 1.60 9.60
N ASN A 898 16.41 2.19 8.40
CA ASN A 898 15.30 2.25 7.45
C ASN A 898 14.97 0.87 6.87
N SER A 899 15.96 0.06 6.51
CA SER A 899 15.72 -1.31 6.05
C SER A 899 15.18 -2.18 7.18
N LYS A 900 15.74 -2.07 8.40
CA LYS A 900 15.27 -2.81 9.57
C LYS A 900 13.82 -2.44 9.95
N ALA A 901 13.44 -1.17 9.80
CA ALA A 901 12.07 -0.72 10.04
C ALA A 901 11.10 -1.30 9.00
N VAL A 902 11.52 -1.44 7.73
CA VAL A 902 10.72 -2.12 6.70
C VAL A 902 10.59 -3.61 7.02
N ASP A 903 11.68 -4.27 7.44
CA ASP A 903 11.65 -5.67 7.88
C ASP A 903 10.69 -5.86 9.07
N ALA A 904 10.78 -4.97 10.07
CA ALA A 904 9.91 -4.98 11.23
C ALA A 904 8.43 -4.78 10.86
N LEU A 905 8.13 -3.91 9.89
CA LEU A 905 6.76 -3.71 9.40
C LEU A 905 6.24 -4.88 8.57
N ASN A 906 7.12 -5.59 7.85
CA ASN A 906 6.74 -6.79 7.09
C ASN A 906 6.41 -7.95 8.03
N GLN A 907 7.17 -8.11 9.12
CA GLN A 907 6.91 -9.14 10.13
C GLN A 907 5.71 -8.75 11.02
N CYS A 908 5.68 -7.51 11.51
CA CYS A 908 4.72 -7.02 12.49
C CYS A 908 3.91 -5.82 11.94
N SER A 909 3.13 -6.05 10.88
CA SER A 909 2.39 -4.98 10.19
C SER A 909 1.33 -4.27 11.04
N ASN A 910 0.80 -4.96 12.05
CA ASN A 910 -0.23 -4.46 12.97
C ASN A 910 0.30 -4.06 14.35
N SER A 911 1.62 -3.97 14.56
CA SER A 911 2.16 -3.55 15.87
C SER A 911 2.21 -2.02 16.00
N PRO A 912 1.53 -1.42 17.00
CA PRO A 912 1.52 0.03 17.23
C PRO A 912 2.92 0.60 17.49
N LEU A 913 3.75 -0.16 18.19
CA LEU A 913 5.07 0.28 18.64
C LEU A 913 6.11 0.32 17.52
N VAL A 914 5.99 -0.59 16.54
CA VAL A 914 6.84 -0.57 15.33
C VAL A 914 6.46 0.61 14.45
N VAL A 915 5.16 0.89 14.30
CA VAL A 915 4.66 2.08 13.60
C VAL A 915 5.13 3.36 14.30
N MET A 916 5.12 3.39 15.63
CA MET A 916 5.67 4.49 16.43
C MET A 916 7.20 4.64 16.28
N ALA A 917 7.95 3.53 16.23
CA ALA A 917 9.40 3.57 15.95
C ALA A 917 9.70 4.13 14.55
N ALA A 918 8.93 3.74 13.53
CA ALA A 918 9.00 4.34 12.20
C ALA A 918 8.63 5.83 12.20
N ALA A 919 7.63 6.24 12.99
CA ALA A 919 7.27 7.66 13.17
C ALA A 919 8.43 8.45 13.80
N LYS A 920 9.11 7.89 14.82
CA LYS A 920 10.31 8.49 15.42
C LYS A 920 11.46 8.64 14.42
N LEU A 921 11.66 7.67 13.50
CA LEU A 921 12.63 7.81 12.41
C LEU A 921 12.27 8.97 11.48
N PHE A 922 10.99 9.11 11.09
CA PHE A 922 10.56 10.23 10.26
C PHE A 922 10.63 11.58 10.96
N TRP A 923 10.39 11.62 12.27
CA TRP A 923 10.58 12.81 13.10
C TRP A 923 12.04 13.25 13.06
N ARG A 924 12.97 12.31 13.27
CA ARG A 924 14.41 12.59 13.18
C ARG A 924 14.85 13.08 11.79
N ASP A 925 14.20 12.59 10.72
CA ASP A 925 14.43 13.04 9.35
C ASP A 925 13.79 14.41 9.01
N GLY A 926 13.01 15.01 9.93
CA GLY A 926 12.31 16.28 9.71
C GLY A 926 11.05 16.20 8.85
N LYS A 927 10.51 15.00 8.59
CA LYS A 927 9.35 14.79 7.69
C LYS A 927 8.02 14.90 8.44
N VAL A 928 7.68 16.10 8.93
CA VAL A 928 6.53 16.39 9.82
C VAL A 928 5.20 15.78 9.35
N LEU A 929 4.80 15.99 8.08
CA LEU A 929 3.52 15.47 7.55
C LEU A 929 3.45 13.94 7.53
N LYS A 930 4.58 13.26 7.26
CA LYS A 930 4.64 11.80 7.30
C LYS A 930 4.58 11.34 8.75
N THR A 931 5.38 11.92 9.64
CA THR A 931 5.40 11.62 11.07
C THR A 931 3.99 11.69 11.69
N ARG A 932 3.24 12.77 11.45
CA ARG A 932 1.87 12.93 11.95
C ARG A 932 0.92 11.83 11.44
N LYS A 933 1.01 11.46 10.16
CA LYS A 933 0.20 10.36 9.59
C LYS A 933 0.54 9.02 10.25
N TRP A 934 1.82 8.76 10.51
CA TRP A 934 2.26 7.53 11.15
C TRP A 934 1.87 7.46 12.64
N PHE A 935 1.91 8.57 13.38
CA PHE A 935 1.37 8.62 14.74
C PHE A 935 -0.15 8.41 14.78
N LYS A 936 -0.92 9.08 13.90
CA LYS A 936 -2.37 8.84 13.78
C LYS A 936 -2.68 7.39 13.41
N ARG A 937 -1.87 6.77 12.55
CA ARG A 937 -1.97 5.33 12.24
C ARG A 937 -1.66 4.47 13.47
N ALA A 938 -0.65 4.80 14.26
CA ALA A 938 -0.33 4.05 15.48
C ALA A 938 -1.47 4.12 16.50
N LEU A 939 -2.06 5.31 16.68
CA LEU A 939 -3.23 5.52 17.55
C LEU A 939 -4.46 4.75 17.07
N ALA A 940 -4.73 4.73 15.76
CA ALA A 940 -5.83 3.96 15.19
C ALA A 940 -5.70 2.44 15.41
N ILE A 941 -4.49 1.93 15.67
CA ILE A 941 -4.27 0.51 15.97
C ILE A 941 -4.45 0.26 17.48
N GLU A 942 -3.84 1.07 18.35
CA GLU A 942 -3.98 0.93 19.81
C GLU A 942 -4.05 2.30 20.49
N GLU A 943 -5.27 2.71 20.86
CA GLU A 943 -5.51 3.95 21.61
C GLU A 943 -5.14 3.81 23.09
N SER A 944 -5.09 2.59 23.64
CA SER A 944 -4.82 2.35 25.06
C SER A 944 -3.36 2.59 25.48
N ASN A 945 -2.43 2.71 24.52
CA ASN A 945 -1.00 2.76 24.78
C ASN A 945 -0.50 4.18 25.06
N GLY A 946 -0.17 4.47 26.32
CA GLY A 946 0.21 5.81 26.75
C GLY A 946 1.58 6.26 26.25
N VAL A 947 2.47 5.33 25.85
CA VAL A 947 3.77 5.68 25.26
C VAL A 947 3.58 6.37 23.91
N ILE A 948 2.59 5.93 23.12
CA ILE A 948 2.29 6.52 21.81
C ILE A 948 1.75 7.94 22.00
N TRP A 949 0.81 8.14 22.92
CA TRP A 949 0.30 9.47 23.26
C TRP A 949 1.39 10.40 23.77
N GLY A 950 2.24 9.95 24.69
CA GLY A 950 3.33 10.76 25.24
C GLY A 950 4.38 11.14 24.19
N THR A 951 4.77 10.20 23.32
CA THR A 951 5.70 10.48 22.22
C THR A 951 5.08 11.35 21.12
N PHE A 952 3.78 11.20 20.86
CA PHE A 952 3.06 12.04 19.91
C PHE A 952 2.91 13.48 20.41
N LEU A 953 2.63 13.66 21.70
CA LEU A 953 2.65 14.98 22.33
C LEU A 953 4.04 15.62 22.24
N ALA A 954 5.11 14.87 22.53
CA ALA A 954 6.48 15.39 22.38
C ALA A 954 6.77 15.85 20.93
N PHE A 955 6.26 15.13 19.93
CA PHE A 955 6.38 15.53 18.52
C PHE A 955 5.58 16.80 18.18
N GLU A 956 4.32 16.91 18.62
CA GLU A 956 3.51 18.11 18.36
C GLU A 956 4.00 19.32 19.17
N LEU A 957 4.67 19.12 20.30
CA LEU A 957 5.34 20.20 21.03
C LEU A 957 6.59 20.74 20.30
N ASP A 958 7.26 19.91 19.49
CA ASP A 958 8.46 20.30 18.74
C ASP A 958 8.11 20.89 17.35
N SER A 959 7.12 20.32 16.66
CA SER A 959 6.80 20.61 15.25
C SER A 959 5.35 21.06 14.99
N GLY A 960 4.49 21.07 16.02
CA GLY A 960 3.03 21.14 15.86
C GLY A 960 2.39 22.51 16.01
N ASP A 961 1.15 22.59 15.54
CA ASP A 961 0.25 23.73 15.70
C ASP A 961 -0.52 23.62 17.04
N ASN A 962 -0.93 24.74 17.62
CA ASN A 962 -1.67 24.77 18.90
C ASN A 962 -2.94 23.92 18.88
N ASP A 963 -3.65 23.86 17.76
CA ASP A 963 -4.87 23.06 17.62
C ASP A 963 -4.57 21.56 17.56
N ALA A 964 -3.45 21.17 16.94
CA ALA A 964 -3.01 19.78 16.92
C ALA A 964 -2.66 19.29 18.33
N ILE A 965 -2.01 20.12 19.15
CA ILE A 965 -1.71 19.79 20.56
C ILE A 965 -3.01 19.57 21.35
N LYS A 966 -4.01 20.45 21.19
CA LYS A 966 -5.32 20.30 21.82
C LYS A 966 -6.01 19.01 21.38
N ASP A 967 -5.94 18.66 20.10
CA ASP A 967 -6.50 17.42 19.58
C ASP A 967 -5.84 16.19 20.23
N VAL A 968 -4.51 16.20 20.45
CA VAL A 968 -3.80 15.11 21.13
C VAL A 968 -4.25 14.98 22.58
N ILE A 969 -4.35 16.10 23.31
CA ILE A 969 -4.77 16.11 24.72
C ILE A 969 -6.22 15.63 24.86
N ASN A 970 -7.12 16.12 24.00
CA ASN A 970 -8.51 15.69 23.95
C ASN A 970 -8.64 14.23 23.52
N GLY A 971 -7.77 13.74 22.62
CA GLY A 971 -7.70 12.33 22.25
C GLY A 971 -7.27 11.45 23.41
N CYS A 972 -6.23 11.83 24.14
CA CYS A 972 -5.73 11.07 25.28
C CYS A 972 -6.73 11.04 26.44
N THR A 973 -7.40 12.15 26.75
CA THR A 973 -8.43 12.20 27.80
C THR A 973 -9.63 11.30 27.48
N LYS A 974 -9.99 11.14 26.20
CA LYS A 974 -11.01 10.18 25.76
C LYS A 974 -10.53 8.73 25.84
N ALA A 975 -9.27 8.47 25.48
CA ALA A 975 -8.71 7.13 25.41
C ALA A 975 -8.34 6.53 26.80
N GLU A 976 -8.08 7.37 27.81
CA GLU A 976 -7.65 6.97 29.16
C GLU A 976 -6.54 5.88 29.15
N PRO A 977 -5.35 6.17 28.58
CA PRO A 977 -4.38 5.13 28.25
C PRO A 977 -3.79 4.43 29.49
N SER A 978 -3.86 3.10 29.49
CA SER A 978 -3.43 2.24 30.61
C SER A 978 -2.29 1.27 30.25
N THR A 979 -1.98 1.09 28.96
CA THR A 979 -0.94 0.18 28.48
C THR A 979 0.35 0.93 28.13
N GLY A 980 1.46 0.18 28.10
CA GLY A 980 2.81 0.70 27.83
C GLY A 980 3.71 0.64 29.06
N TYR A 981 4.90 0.05 28.91
CA TYR A 981 5.85 -0.18 30.01
C TYR A 981 6.38 1.13 30.60
N ASP A 982 6.97 1.99 29.75
CA ASP A 982 7.53 3.28 30.18
C ASP A 982 6.43 4.20 30.72
N TRP A 983 5.26 4.21 30.09
CA TRP A 983 4.08 4.94 30.57
C TRP A 983 3.65 4.48 31.97
N CYS A 984 3.52 3.17 32.17
CA CYS A 984 3.18 2.60 33.47
C CYS A 984 4.21 2.94 34.54
N ARG A 985 5.51 3.01 34.21
CA ARG A 985 6.57 3.36 35.16
C ARG A 985 6.39 4.77 35.72
N VAL A 986 6.02 5.73 34.87
CA VAL A 986 5.77 7.13 35.26
C VAL A 986 4.43 7.26 36.01
N VAL A 987 3.36 6.67 35.47
CA VAL A 987 2.00 6.80 36.02
C VAL A 987 1.85 6.10 37.36
N LYS A 988 2.58 5.00 37.60
CA LYS A 988 2.47 4.22 38.84
C LYS A 988 3.30 4.79 40.01
N ARG A 989 4.04 5.89 39.84
CA ARG A 989 4.65 6.59 40.98
C ARG A 989 3.54 7.20 41.87
N VAL A 990 3.69 7.10 43.19
CA VAL A 990 2.67 7.51 44.17
C VAL A 990 2.23 8.97 43.95
N VAL A 991 3.19 9.87 43.74
CA VAL A 991 2.98 11.30 43.48
C VAL A 991 2.08 11.55 42.25
N ASN A 992 2.11 10.65 41.26
CA ASN A 992 1.42 10.83 39.98
C ASN A 992 0.02 10.20 39.93
N TRP A 993 -0.42 9.47 40.96
CA TRP A 993 -1.67 8.72 40.92
C TRP A 993 -2.91 9.61 40.72
N ARG A 994 -2.96 10.74 41.43
CA ARG A 994 -4.08 11.71 41.43
C ARG A 994 -4.05 12.70 40.28
N LEU A 995 -2.94 12.77 39.55
CA LEU A 995 -2.81 13.69 38.42
C LEU A 995 -3.80 13.31 37.31
N THR A 996 -4.38 14.33 36.68
CA THR A 996 -5.22 14.13 35.50
C THR A 996 -4.37 13.64 34.32
N TRP A 997 -5.02 13.04 33.32
CA TRP A 997 -4.31 12.46 32.16
C TRP A 997 -3.36 13.43 31.44
N PRO A 998 -3.71 14.71 31.20
CA PRO A 998 -2.78 15.68 30.60
C PRO A 998 -1.51 15.89 31.43
N HIS A 999 -1.64 15.96 32.76
CA HIS A 999 -0.49 16.09 33.67
C HIS A 999 0.38 14.83 33.68
N LYS A 1000 -0.24 13.64 33.59
CA LYS A 1000 0.50 12.37 33.44
C LYS A 1000 1.30 12.35 32.14
N MET A 1001 0.72 12.87 31.04
CA MET A 1001 1.45 13.02 29.77
C MET A 1001 2.62 14.00 29.90
N TYR A 1002 2.40 15.15 30.54
CA TYR A 1002 3.46 16.12 30.78
C TYR A 1002 4.62 15.50 31.56
N LYS A 1003 4.34 14.77 32.66
CA LYS A 1003 5.37 14.07 33.45
C LYS A 1003 6.11 13.00 32.64
N PHE A 1004 5.43 12.32 31.73
CA PHE A 1004 6.10 11.38 30.83
C PHE A 1004 7.05 12.08 29.86
N VAL A 1005 6.63 13.20 29.27
CA VAL A 1005 7.48 14.00 28.37
C VAL A 1005 8.66 14.62 29.14
N GLU A 1006 8.46 15.05 30.39
CA GLU A 1006 9.52 15.56 31.26
C GLU A 1006 10.62 14.51 31.51
N GLU A 1007 10.25 13.25 31.74
CA GLU A 1007 11.23 12.19 32.05
C GLU A 1007 11.98 11.67 30.81
N HIS A 1008 11.31 11.56 29.66
CA HIS A 1008 11.90 10.96 28.45
C HIS A 1008 12.39 11.98 27.40
N TYR A 1009 11.88 13.21 27.42
CA TYR A 1009 12.10 14.23 26.39
C TYR A 1009 12.31 15.64 27.00
N ASN A 1010 13.08 15.73 28.09
CA ASN A 1010 13.33 16.98 28.82
C ASN A 1010 13.90 18.11 27.92
N ASP A 1011 14.81 17.76 27.00
CA ASP A 1011 15.42 18.73 26.07
C ASP A 1011 14.40 19.38 25.11
N ILE A 1012 13.33 18.67 24.79
CA ILE A 1012 12.24 19.18 23.94
C ILE A 1012 11.26 19.99 24.79
N LEU A 1013 10.98 19.51 25.99
CA LEU A 1013 10.07 20.17 26.92
C LEU A 1013 10.55 21.57 27.32
N THR A 1014 11.84 21.70 27.66
CA THR A 1014 12.47 22.99 28.02
C THR A 1014 12.40 23.99 26.87
N LYS A 1015 12.64 23.56 25.63
CA LYS A 1015 12.52 24.40 24.42
C LYS A 1015 11.07 24.75 24.07
N ALA A 1016 10.13 23.85 24.34
CA ALA A 1016 8.71 24.05 24.05
C ALA A 1016 8.05 24.98 25.09
N LEU A 1017 8.44 24.89 26.37
CA LEU A 1017 7.93 25.73 27.47
C LEU A 1017 8.16 27.23 27.26
N GLU A 1018 9.18 27.62 26.49
CA GLU A 1018 9.44 29.02 26.10
C GLU A 1018 8.52 29.54 24.98
N LYS A 1019 7.90 28.64 24.20
CA LYS A 1019 7.12 28.97 22.99
C LYS A 1019 5.61 28.74 23.13
N LEU A 1020 5.16 28.09 24.21
CA LEU A 1020 3.76 27.71 24.42
C LEU A 1020 2.90 28.89 24.95
N PRO A 1021 1.65 29.05 24.43
CA PRO A 1021 0.66 29.95 25.03
C PRO A 1021 0.26 29.55 26.46
N ASP A 1022 -0.06 30.54 27.30
CA ASP A 1022 -0.38 30.34 28.72
C ASP A 1022 -1.58 29.40 28.97
N ASP A 1023 -2.55 29.37 28.06
CA ASP A 1023 -3.73 28.47 28.17
C ASP A 1023 -3.35 26.99 28.11
N ILE A 1024 -2.41 26.62 27.23
CA ILE A 1024 -1.94 25.24 27.07
C ILE A 1024 -1.01 24.87 28.22
N LYS A 1025 -0.22 25.86 28.70
CA LYS A 1025 0.64 25.73 29.86
C LYS A 1025 -0.15 25.47 31.15
N ALA A 1026 -1.27 26.17 31.35
CA ALA A 1026 -2.15 25.96 32.51
C ALA A 1026 -2.81 24.58 32.54
N VAL A 1027 -3.02 23.94 31.39
CA VAL A 1027 -3.61 22.59 31.29
C VAL A 1027 -2.55 21.48 31.39
N LEU A 1028 -1.31 21.74 30.96
CA LEU A 1028 -0.23 20.76 30.95
C LEU A 1028 0.62 20.78 32.23
N VAL A 1029 0.88 21.96 32.79
CA VAL A 1029 1.75 22.13 33.97
C VAL A 1029 0.91 21.97 35.24
N PRO A 1030 1.25 21.02 36.13
CA PRO A 1030 0.54 20.89 37.39
C PRO A 1030 0.72 22.14 38.24
N ASP A 1031 -0.37 22.69 38.77
CA ASP A 1031 -0.33 23.69 39.83
C ASP A 1031 0.46 23.13 41.02
N GLN A 1032 1.66 23.68 41.26
CA GLN A 1032 2.51 23.27 42.39
C GLN A 1032 1.86 23.52 43.76
N SER A 1033 0.74 24.26 43.82
CA SER A 1033 -0.01 24.53 45.05
C SER A 1033 -0.71 23.29 45.63
N LYS A 1034 -0.98 22.25 44.83
CA LYS A 1034 -1.49 20.95 45.35
C LYS A 1034 -0.40 19.92 45.66
N ALA A 1035 0.85 20.20 45.27
CA ALA A 1035 2.03 19.40 45.63
C ALA A 1035 2.82 19.99 46.81
N GLY A 1036 2.32 21.08 47.41
CA GLY A 1036 2.90 21.74 48.58
C GLY A 1036 2.38 21.19 49.90
N ILE A 1037 2.54 19.89 50.15
CA ILE A 1037 2.63 19.33 51.51
C ILE A 1037 3.77 18.30 51.49
N ASP A 1038 4.96 18.75 51.13
CA ASP A 1038 6.21 18.03 51.35
C ASP A 1038 7.26 19.11 51.63
N GLY A 1039 7.28 19.55 52.90
CA GLY A 1039 8.07 20.68 53.36
C GLY A 1039 7.92 20.97 54.84
N SER A 1040 7.93 19.92 55.68
CA SER A 1040 8.37 19.94 57.09
C SER A 1040 8.40 18.54 57.67
#